data_AF-A0A517QVG0-F1
#
_entry.id   AF-A0A517QVG0-F1
#
_cell.length_a   1.000
_cell.length_b   1.000
_cell.length_c   1.000
_cell.angle_alpha   90.00
_cell.angle_beta   90.00
_cell.angle_gamma   90.00
#
_symmetry.space_group_name_H-M   'P 1'
#
loop_
_entity.id
_entity.type
_entity.pdbx_description
1 polymer ?
#
loop_
_entity_poly.entity_id
_entity_poly.type
_entity_poly.pdbx_seq_one_letter_code
_entity_poly.pdbx_strand_id
1 'polypeptide(L)'
;MLRLQNLLLVFALTLASQALSAEKEDSAEEANPSENAEVLAGHSDHGESFNEGPRQAAYLMQGMGNVHFPATCKTEEVQKFIDQGVGQLHGFWYFESERSFRQAAFLDPDCAIAYWGMAMSNRSNESRARGFIEEAVKRKEKASAREQLYINALAKYFKEPARKEGEKVDRKKKAEEDKKRRQTLVKDYEKLLHKYPDDIEAKAFLGLALYENRSKGIPISSYYAVDALLNDILEKNPLHPCHHFRIHLWDYEEPANALDSAALCGKSEPAIAHMWHMPGHIYSRLKRYHDAVWQQEASARTDHAYMMRDRVLPDQIHNFAHNNEWLIRNLIHIGRSNDALDLAKNMIDLPRHPKYNTLSKQGSTKYGRMRLMETLSAFQLWDETLKLSETIYLEPTESETEQQKRNTLVAVAKFHTDDSLGASELLTRFKEDLAKLEAERDKAVEEAIAKVKDETKDKEKDEKKDEKAQKAAGEAAKRKFSSKIRTLTNIVRELEGHLHLVHGAHADALASFSKVSTFDKGWLAFIQQQAGETDKAISAINKHVSSHKGEVVPLAWKVAVLWDADKKEDAKKAFEELRAISSTIDLNTPVFQQLQPIAKELGFEADWRLPREIPEDFGDRPNLADLGPFRWSPSAAPEFALKDHLSKKHSLADYSGKPVVVIFYLGFGCLHCAQQLQAFAPETEKFEKAGISLIAISTDNQEDLKNSHENYGKETFPFPLISNSELDIFKAYRCFDDFEQKTLHGTFLIDAKGEIRWQDISYEPFMDADFLLKESKRLLAQPSDDSKATRPSVTATP
;
A
#
# COMPACT_ATOMS: atom_id res chain seq x y z
N MET A 1 -19.73 20.80 -11.99
CA MET A 1 -20.18 20.50 -10.61
C MET A 1 -20.50 19.01 -10.51
N LEU A 2 -20.06 18.34 -9.43
CA LEU A 2 -19.95 16.87 -9.23
C LEU A 2 -18.80 16.16 -9.98
N ARG A 3 -17.56 16.38 -9.54
CA ARG A 3 -16.49 15.37 -9.42
C ARG A 3 -15.55 15.81 -8.28
N LEU A 4 -16.10 15.84 -7.06
CA LEU A 4 -15.34 15.90 -5.81
C LEU A 4 -15.54 14.54 -5.15
N GLN A 5 -14.57 13.65 -5.29
CA GLN A 5 -14.28 12.50 -4.42
C GLN A 5 -13.22 11.64 -5.09
N ASN A 6 -12.11 11.43 -4.38
CA ASN A 6 -10.99 10.50 -4.62
C ASN A 6 -9.63 11.19 -4.80
N LEU A 7 -9.21 11.91 -3.76
CA LEU A 7 -7.82 11.92 -3.28
C LEU A 7 -7.85 12.50 -1.85
N LEU A 8 -8.41 11.75 -0.90
CA LEU A 8 -8.45 12.03 0.55
C LEU A 8 -9.22 10.89 1.22
N LEU A 9 -8.56 9.75 1.48
CA LEU A 9 -9.02 8.72 2.42
C LEU A 9 -7.94 7.64 2.60
N VAL A 10 -6.96 7.93 3.45
CA VAL A 10 -6.27 6.91 4.24
C VAL A 10 -6.76 7.12 5.68
N PHE A 11 -7.18 6.04 6.34
CA PHE A 11 -7.95 5.93 7.60
C PHE A 11 -9.47 6.05 7.52
N ALA A 12 -10.14 4.90 7.33
CA ALA A 12 -11.06 4.30 8.32
C ALA A 12 -11.90 3.18 7.68
N LEU A 13 -11.66 1.91 8.05
CA LEU A 13 -12.68 0.84 8.21
C LEU A 13 -12.02 -0.47 8.66
N THR A 14 -11.90 -0.65 9.97
CA THR A 14 -11.93 -1.96 10.62
C THR A 14 -13.08 -1.91 11.61
N LEU A 15 -14.18 -2.62 11.30
CA LEU A 15 -15.19 -3.13 12.24
C LEU A 15 -16.27 -3.85 11.42
N ALA A 16 -16.11 -5.18 11.26
CA ALA A 16 -17.18 -6.18 11.18
C ALA A 16 -16.57 -7.59 11.05
N SER A 17 -16.10 -8.13 12.17
CA SER A 17 -15.99 -9.57 12.39
C SER A 17 -16.24 -9.85 13.88
N GLN A 18 -17.46 -9.57 14.31
CA GLN A 18 -18.01 -10.09 15.56
C GLN A 18 -19.39 -10.64 15.26
N ALA A 19 -19.45 -11.94 14.99
CA ALA A 19 -20.59 -12.82 15.23
C ALA A 19 -20.22 -14.21 14.73
N LEU A 20 -19.49 -14.99 15.55
CA LEU A 20 -19.54 -16.45 15.67
C LEU A 20 -18.41 -16.92 16.61
N SER A 21 -18.60 -16.67 17.90
CA SER A 21 -18.13 -17.52 18.99
C SER A 21 -18.78 -16.98 20.26
N ALA A 22 -20.07 -17.27 20.41
CA ALA A 22 -20.76 -17.16 21.67
C ALA A 22 -21.03 -18.60 22.10
N GLU A 23 -20.14 -19.13 22.94
CA GLU A 23 -20.44 -20.14 23.98
C GLU A 23 -19.13 -20.52 24.69
N LYS A 24 -18.82 -19.77 25.76
CA LYS A 24 -18.30 -20.26 27.05
C LYS A 24 -18.05 -19.06 27.97
N GLU A 25 -19.05 -18.74 28.77
CA GLU A 25 -18.89 -17.96 30.00
C GLU A 25 -18.54 -18.88 31.18
N ASP A 26 -17.86 -18.26 32.14
CA ASP A 26 -17.76 -18.57 33.58
C ASP A 26 -16.58 -19.43 34.08
N SER A 27 -15.47 -18.73 34.38
CA SER A 27 -14.97 -18.55 35.77
C SER A 27 -13.71 -17.68 35.80
N ALA A 28 -13.88 -16.35 35.80
CA ALA A 28 -12.79 -15.43 36.16
C ALA A 28 -13.05 -14.89 37.57
N GLU A 29 -12.50 -15.57 38.57
CA GLU A 29 -12.30 -14.97 39.89
C GLU A 29 -11.26 -13.86 39.78
N GLU A 30 -11.59 -12.69 40.33
CA GLU A 30 -10.73 -11.52 40.46
C GLU A 30 -9.42 -11.89 41.20
N ALA A 31 -8.32 -11.97 40.45
CA ALA A 31 -6.99 -12.02 41.03
C ALA A 31 -6.42 -10.60 41.13
N ASN A 32 -6.13 -10.19 42.37
CA ASN A 32 -5.29 -9.01 42.69
C ASN A 32 -4.00 -9.01 41.85
N PRO A 33 -3.49 -7.83 41.41
CA PRO A 33 -2.24 -7.76 40.68
C PRO A 33 -1.07 -8.04 41.63
N SER A 34 -0.61 -9.29 41.65
CA SER A 34 0.68 -9.64 42.22
C SER A 34 1.79 -9.07 41.34
N GLU A 35 2.73 -8.36 41.93
CA GLU A 35 3.95 -7.77 41.33
C GLU A 35 4.93 -8.78 40.69
N ASN A 36 4.51 -9.97 40.24
CA ASN A 36 5.36 -10.93 39.53
C ASN A 36 4.53 -11.84 38.60
N ALA A 37 3.80 -11.29 37.64
CA ALA A 37 3.42 -12.08 36.46
C ALA A 37 4.65 -12.13 35.54
N GLU A 38 5.26 -13.30 35.37
CA GLU A 38 6.37 -13.45 34.43
C GLU A 38 5.93 -13.03 33.02
N VAL A 39 6.71 -12.14 32.40
CA VAL A 39 6.46 -11.67 31.03
C VAL A 39 6.52 -12.88 30.09
N LEU A 40 5.48 -13.09 29.29
CA LEU A 40 5.38 -14.22 28.37
C LEU A 40 6.56 -14.23 27.39
N ALA A 41 6.99 -15.43 26.98
CA ALA A 41 8.06 -15.59 26.01
C ALA A 41 7.79 -14.78 24.73
N GLY A 42 8.82 -14.09 24.23
CA GLY A 42 8.73 -13.17 23.10
C GLY A 42 8.21 -11.76 23.44
N HIS A 43 7.50 -11.56 24.55
CA HIS A 43 6.93 -10.26 24.93
C HIS A 43 7.97 -9.35 25.60
N SER A 44 7.72 -8.04 25.49
CA SER A 44 8.57 -6.98 26.01
C SER A 44 8.48 -6.81 27.52
N ASP A 45 9.62 -6.59 28.17
CA ASP A 45 9.69 -6.20 29.59
C ASP A 45 9.26 -4.74 29.81
N HIS A 46 9.24 -3.93 28.75
CA HIS A 46 8.80 -2.54 28.80
C HIS A 46 7.29 -2.38 28.55
N GLY A 47 6.56 -3.50 28.47
CA GLY A 47 5.11 -3.56 28.32
C GLY A 47 4.60 -3.50 26.87
N GLU A 48 3.28 -3.59 26.72
CA GLU A 48 2.59 -3.81 25.44
C GLU A 48 2.95 -2.83 24.32
N SER A 49 3.30 -1.58 24.65
CA SER A 49 3.68 -0.59 23.62
C SER A 49 4.97 -0.96 22.88
N PHE A 50 5.82 -1.80 23.48
CA PHE A 50 7.10 -2.23 22.94
C PHE A 50 7.05 -3.58 22.21
N ASN A 51 5.97 -4.36 22.35
CA ASN A 51 5.77 -5.67 21.71
C ASN A 51 5.81 -5.60 20.18
N GLU A 52 5.27 -4.51 19.62
CA GLU A 52 5.30 -4.25 18.18
C GLU A 52 6.39 -3.23 17.81
N GLY A 53 6.59 -3.05 16.49
CA GLY A 53 7.55 -2.09 15.94
C GLY A 53 8.90 -2.72 15.58
N PRO A 54 9.91 -1.90 15.26
CA PRO A 54 11.26 -2.39 14.95
C PRO A 54 11.91 -3.00 16.20
N ARG A 55 12.49 -4.21 16.04
CA ARG A 55 13.17 -4.96 17.11
C ARG A 55 14.67 -5.14 16.86
N GLN A 56 15.16 -4.68 15.71
CA GLN A 56 16.58 -4.77 15.35
C GLN A 56 17.27 -3.44 15.65
N ALA A 57 18.52 -3.52 16.08
CA ALA A 57 19.34 -2.36 16.39
C ALA A 57 19.40 -1.41 15.20
N ALA A 58 19.36 -0.10 15.50
CA ALA A 58 19.54 0.92 14.48
C ALA A 58 21.03 1.09 14.15
N TYR A 59 21.30 1.65 12.98
CA TYR A 59 22.62 2.16 12.61
C TYR A 59 22.48 3.56 12.05
N LEU A 60 23.57 4.32 12.04
CA LEU A 60 23.59 5.66 11.47
C LEU A 60 23.58 5.55 9.93
N MET A 61 22.46 5.96 9.34
CA MET A 61 22.20 5.94 7.92
C MET A 61 22.68 7.22 7.26
N GLN A 62 23.20 7.10 6.04
CA GLN A 62 23.46 8.25 5.18
C GLN A 62 22.16 8.75 4.56
N GLY A 63 22.07 10.05 4.26
CA GLY A 63 20.93 10.64 3.55
C GLY A 63 19.67 10.87 4.39
N MET A 64 19.80 11.03 5.71
CA MET A 64 18.71 11.27 6.67
C MET A 64 18.42 12.76 6.92
N GLY A 65 18.82 13.62 5.98
CA GLY A 65 18.68 15.06 6.08
C GLY A 65 19.72 15.77 6.94
N ASN A 66 19.85 17.07 6.70
CA ASN A 66 20.65 17.97 7.53
C ASN A 66 19.76 18.51 8.65
N VAL A 67 19.52 17.70 9.68
CA VAL A 67 18.66 18.02 10.82
C VAL A 67 19.49 17.98 12.10
N HIS A 68 19.25 18.92 13.00
CA HIS A 68 19.84 18.91 14.33
C HIS A 68 18.80 19.28 15.37
N PHE A 69 18.49 18.34 16.27
CA PHE A 69 17.56 18.49 17.37
C PHE A 69 18.30 18.35 18.70
N PRO A 70 18.76 19.45 19.33
CA PRO A 70 19.52 19.37 20.57
C PRO A 70 18.74 18.64 21.68
N ALA A 71 19.33 17.58 22.23
CA ALA A 71 18.76 16.77 23.29
C ALA A 71 19.73 16.63 24.49
N THR A 72 19.16 16.59 25.68
CA THR A 72 19.92 16.27 26.90
C THR A 72 20.17 14.77 26.94
N CYS A 73 21.37 14.35 26.53
CA CYS A 73 21.75 12.95 26.41
C CYS A 73 23.21 12.71 26.83
N LYS A 74 23.56 11.44 27.09
CA LYS A 74 24.88 11.04 27.61
C LYS A 74 26.03 11.17 26.62
N THR A 75 25.80 10.92 25.33
CA THR A 75 26.87 10.81 24.33
C THR A 75 26.49 11.45 23.00
N GLU A 76 27.51 11.81 22.21
CA GLU A 76 27.33 12.30 20.84
C GLU A 76 26.66 11.26 19.94
N GLU A 77 26.87 9.97 20.20
CA GLU A 77 26.20 8.89 19.46
C GLU A 77 24.69 8.89 19.69
N VAL A 78 24.24 9.09 20.93
CA VAL A 78 22.80 9.24 21.23
C VAL A 78 22.23 10.45 20.50
N GLN A 79 22.93 11.59 20.51
CA GLN A 79 22.52 12.79 19.79
C GLN A 79 22.36 12.53 18.28
N LYS A 80 23.27 11.77 17.66
CA LYS A 80 23.17 11.40 16.23
C LYS A 80 21.93 10.55 15.92
N PHE A 81 21.57 9.61 16.78
CA PHE A 81 20.33 8.84 16.62
C PHE A 81 19.08 9.69 16.84
N ILE A 82 19.12 10.68 17.74
CA ILE A 82 18.02 11.65 17.88
C ILE A 82 17.88 12.49 16.60
N ASP A 83 18.98 13.04 16.08
CA ASP A 83 18.98 13.85 14.85
C ASP A 83 18.44 13.04 13.66
N GLN A 84 18.93 11.81 13.49
CA GLN A 84 18.44 10.87 12.47
C GLN A 84 16.95 10.58 12.64
N GLY A 85 16.48 10.31 13.87
CA GLY A 85 15.07 10.04 14.15
C GLY A 85 14.19 11.24 13.80
N VAL A 86 14.62 12.46 14.09
CA VAL A 86 13.87 13.68 13.75
C VAL A 86 13.86 13.94 12.23
N GLY A 87 14.97 13.71 11.52
CA GLY A 87 14.96 13.72 10.05
C GLY A 87 13.94 12.74 9.49
N GLN A 88 14.00 11.48 9.94
CA GLN A 88 13.05 10.44 9.57
C GLN A 88 11.58 10.80 9.91
N LEU A 89 11.32 11.55 10.99
CA LEU A 89 9.98 12.09 11.27
C LEU A 89 9.53 13.10 10.21
N HIS A 90 10.40 14.02 9.77
CA HIS A 90 10.03 15.00 8.73
C HIS A 90 9.82 14.35 7.36
N GLY A 91 10.59 13.30 7.05
CA GLY A 91 10.42 12.46 5.87
C GLY A 91 9.26 11.45 5.95
N PHE A 92 8.51 11.42 7.06
CA PHE A 92 7.42 10.49 7.34
C PHE A 92 7.83 9.00 7.34
N TRP A 93 9.09 8.70 7.66
CA TRP A 93 9.59 7.34 7.78
C TRP A 93 9.45 6.78 9.19
N TYR A 94 8.21 6.67 9.64
CA TYR A 94 7.88 6.40 11.04
C TYR A 94 8.46 5.11 11.63
N PHE A 95 8.57 4.03 10.83
CA PHE A 95 9.15 2.77 11.30
C PHE A 95 10.64 2.93 11.64
N GLU A 96 11.42 3.56 10.77
CA GLU A 96 12.85 3.82 11.01
C GLU A 96 13.08 4.90 12.05
N SER A 97 12.21 5.92 12.08
CA SER A 97 12.21 6.94 13.13
C SER A 97 12.08 6.29 14.52
N GLU A 98 11.09 5.40 14.71
CA GLU A 98 10.95 4.65 15.97
C GLU A 98 12.21 3.83 16.27
N ARG A 99 12.82 3.18 15.26
CA ARG A 99 14.04 2.38 15.41
C ARG A 99 15.22 3.22 15.92
N SER A 100 15.43 4.39 15.33
CA SER A 100 16.48 5.35 15.75
C SER A 100 16.26 5.81 17.19
N PHE A 101 15.02 6.14 17.57
CA PHE A 101 14.71 6.54 18.94
C PHE A 101 14.83 5.39 19.95
N ARG A 102 14.47 4.15 19.58
CA ARG A 102 14.73 2.97 20.41
C ARG A 102 16.22 2.75 20.64
N GLN A 103 17.04 2.94 19.61
CA GLN A 103 18.50 2.87 19.75
C GLN A 103 19.04 3.94 20.69
N ALA A 104 18.54 5.18 20.57
CA ALA A 104 18.88 6.26 21.50
C ALA A 104 18.50 5.92 22.95
N ALA A 105 17.30 5.36 23.18
CA ALA A 105 16.84 4.95 24.51
C ALA A 105 17.61 3.73 25.05
N PHE A 106 18.03 2.81 24.20
CA PHE A 106 18.87 1.68 24.58
C PHE A 106 20.25 2.15 25.08
N LEU A 107 20.87 3.09 24.36
CA LEU A 107 22.17 3.66 24.72
C LEU A 107 22.08 4.63 25.92
N ASP A 108 20.97 5.37 26.04
CA ASP A 108 20.70 6.27 27.15
C ASP A 108 19.23 6.18 27.62
N PRO A 109 18.93 5.28 28.57
CA PRO A 109 17.57 5.09 29.08
C PRO A 109 16.98 6.30 29.81
N ASP A 110 17.79 7.31 30.14
CA ASP A 110 17.33 8.55 30.78
C ASP A 110 16.99 9.66 29.76
N CYS A 111 17.29 9.46 28.48
CA CYS A 111 17.03 10.43 27.42
C CYS A 111 15.51 10.56 27.16
N ALA A 112 14.87 11.55 27.77
CA ALA A 112 13.42 11.76 27.66
C ALA A 112 12.94 11.99 26.21
N ILE A 113 13.78 12.62 25.38
CA ILE A 113 13.46 12.90 23.97
C ILE A 113 13.42 11.63 23.12
N ALA A 114 14.17 10.59 23.46
CA ALA A 114 14.07 9.31 22.77
C ALA A 114 12.64 8.75 22.84
N TYR A 115 12.03 8.75 24.03
CA TYR A 115 10.66 8.30 24.22
C TYR A 115 9.62 9.25 23.58
N TRP A 116 9.87 10.57 23.61
CA TRP A 116 9.04 11.53 22.86
C TRP A 116 9.08 11.25 21.35
N GLY A 117 10.24 10.90 20.80
CA GLY A 117 10.41 10.53 19.40
C GLY A 117 9.68 9.25 19.03
N MET A 118 9.71 8.22 19.89
CA MET A 118 8.88 7.02 19.72
C MET A 118 7.37 7.36 19.70
N ALA A 119 6.93 8.28 20.56
CA ALA A 119 5.54 8.75 20.58
C ALA A 119 5.16 9.52 19.30
N MET A 120 6.06 10.39 18.82
CA MET A 120 5.88 11.10 17.54
C MET A 120 5.79 10.14 16.34
N SER A 121 6.61 9.09 16.35
CA SER A 121 6.62 8.06 15.31
C SER A 121 5.30 7.26 15.27
N ASN A 122 4.57 7.22 16.39
CA ASN A 122 3.33 6.47 16.54
C ASN A 122 2.08 7.35 16.58
N ARG A 123 2.09 8.59 16.07
CA ARG A 123 0.93 9.50 16.16
C ARG A 123 -0.39 8.94 15.62
N SER A 124 -0.34 8.01 14.66
CA SER A 124 -1.51 7.31 14.10
C SER A 124 -1.93 6.06 14.89
N ASN A 125 -1.09 5.58 15.81
CA ASN A 125 -1.38 4.54 16.79
C ASN A 125 -1.45 5.15 18.20
N GLU A 126 -2.59 5.75 18.53
CA GLU A 126 -2.78 6.54 19.75
C GLU A 126 -2.44 5.76 21.04
N SER A 127 -2.70 4.45 21.06
CA SER A 127 -2.40 3.61 22.22
C SER A 127 -0.89 3.52 22.47
N ARG A 128 -0.12 3.14 21.44
CA ARG A 128 1.35 3.06 21.54
C ARG A 128 1.98 4.43 21.79
N ALA A 129 1.52 5.47 21.10
CA ALA A 129 2.03 6.83 21.31
C ALA A 129 1.83 7.31 22.75
N ARG A 130 0.73 6.91 23.39
CA ARG A 130 0.48 7.22 24.80
C ARG A 130 1.44 6.48 25.73
N GLY A 131 1.66 5.18 25.52
CA GLY A 131 2.65 4.43 26.31
C GLY A 131 4.04 5.06 26.23
N PHE A 132 4.48 5.46 25.03
CA PHE A 132 5.77 6.12 24.86
C PHE A 132 5.85 7.52 25.48
N ILE A 133 4.81 8.36 25.35
CA ILE A 133 4.86 9.71 25.91
C ILE A 133 4.78 9.71 27.44
N GLU A 134 4.16 8.69 28.05
CA GLU A 134 4.20 8.46 29.49
C GLU A 134 5.63 8.16 29.98
N GLU A 135 6.39 7.33 29.24
CA GLU A 135 7.81 7.10 29.53
C GLU A 135 8.66 8.36 29.41
N ALA A 136 8.40 9.21 28.42
CA ALA A 136 9.08 10.51 28.29
C ALA A 136 8.76 11.43 29.48
N VAL A 137 7.51 11.47 29.94
CA VAL A 137 7.09 12.28 31.09
C VAL A 137 7.78 11.84 32.38
N LYS A 138 7.97 10.53 32.60
CA LYS A 138 8.71 10.00 33.76
C LYS A 138 10.16 10.51 33.83
N ARG A 139 10.76 10.86 32.69
CA ARG A 139 12.18 11.26 32.57
C ARG A 139 12.39 12.77 32.36
N LYS A 140 11.31 13.53 32.11
CA LYS A 140 11.39 14.93 31.66
C LYS A 140 12.09 15.88 32.63
N GLU A 141 12.13 15.57 33.93
CA GLU A 141 12.78 16.44 34.94
C GLU A 141 14.29 16.52 34.75
N LYS A 142 14.90 15.53 34.08
CA LYS A 142 16.31 15.55 33.68
C LYS A 142 16.54 16.27 32.34
N ALA A 143 15.48 16.56 31.58
CA ALA A 143 15.57 17.19 30.28
C ALA A 143 15.62 18.72 30.39
N SER A 144 16.17 19.38 29.37
CA SER A 144 16.23 20.84 29.32
C SER A 144 14.85 21.48 29.27
N ALA A 145 14.78 22.77 29.62
CA ALA A 145 13.53 23.52 29.56
C ALA A 145 12.93 23.61 28.13
N ARG A 146 13.74 23.40 27.07
CA ARG A 146 13.27 23.31 25.68
C ARG A 146 12.55 21.98 25.46
N GLU A 147 13.19 20.88 25.82
CA GLU A 147 12.68 19.53 25.65
C GLU A 147 11.40 19.29 26.45
N GLN A 148 11.33 19.81 27.68
CA GLN A 148 10.12 19.75 28.49
C GLN A 148 8.90 20.39 27.80
N LEU A 149 9.08 21.42 26.96
CA LEU A 149 7.96 22.03 26.22
C LEU A 149 7.43 21.08 25.14
N TYR A 150 8.30 20.40 24.39
CA TYR A 150 7.91 19.38 23.42
C TYR A 150 7.19 18.20 24.08
N ILE A 151 7.75 17.67 25.17
CA ILE A 151 7.19 16.55 25.92
C ILE A 151 5.81 16.93 26.46
N ASN A 152 5.69 18.10 27.11
CA ASN A 152 4.42 18.54 27.67
C ASN A 152 3.37 18.83 26.58
N ALA A 153 3.76 19.36 25.43
CA ALA A 153 2.84 19.59 24.30
C ALA A 153 2.25 18.27 23.79
N LEU A 154 3.09 17.27 23.57
CA LEU A 154 2.66 15.96 23.06
C LEU A 154 1.88 15.16 24.12
N ALA A 155 2.29 15.23 25.39
CA ALA A 155 1.56 14.61 26.50
C ALA A 155 0.13 15.16 26.63
N LYS A 156 -0.06 16.47 26.47
CA LYS A 156 -1.40 17.09 26.42
C LYS A 156 -2.19 16.64 25.21
N TYR A 157 -1.54 16.48 24.05
CA TYR A 157 -2.20 16.03 22.82
C TYR A 157 -2.79 14.61 22.95
N PHE A 158 -2.07 13.70 23.62
CA PHE A 158 -2.52 12.31 23.83
C PHE A 158 -3.30 12.06 25.12
N LYS A 159 -3.45 13.07 25.98
CA LYS A 159 -4.23 12.97 27.21
C LYS A 159 -5.68 12.60 26.88
N GLU A 160 -6.15 11.49 27.42
CA GLU A 160 -7.54 11.08 27.23
C GLU A 160 -8.50 12.04 27.94
N PRO A 161 -9.64 12.38 27.31
CA PRO A 161 -10.72 13.03 28.02
C PRO A 161 -11.20 12.13 29.17
N ALA A 162 -11.46 12.71 30.34
CA ALA A 162 -12.10 11.97 31.42
C ALA A 162 -13.49 11.50 30.97
N ARG A 163 -13.73 10.19 31.01
CA ARG A 163 -14.98 9.54 30.59
C ARG A 163 -15.44 8.56 31.66
N LYS A 164 -16.76 8.37 31.76
CA LYS A 164 -17.31 7.28 32.58
C LYS A 164 -17.08 5.95 31.86
N GLU A 165 -16.88 4.89 32.63
CA GLU A 165 -16.76 3.54 32.08
C GLU A 165 -17.99 3.19 31.23
N GLY A 166 -17.75 2.67 30.02
CA GLY A 166 -18.81 2.37 29.05
C GLY A 166 -19.42 3.58 28.32
N GLU A 167 -18.94 4.81 28.54
CA GLU A 167 -19.44 6.01 27.84
C GLU A 167 -19.16 5.92 26.33
N LYS A 168 -20.21 5.71 25.54
CA LYS A 168 -20.14 5.79 24.08
C LYS A 168 -20.01 7.23 23.63
N VAL A 169 -18.91 7.55 22.95
CA VAL A 169 -18.69 8.87 22.34
C VAL A 169 -19.16 8.85 20.89
N ASP A 170 -20.06 9.75 20.56
CA ASP A 170 -20.49 9.91 19.17
C ASP A 170 -19.37 10.48 18.29
N ARG A 171 -19.47 10.24 16.98
CA ARG A 171 -18.44 10.63 16.00
C ARG A 171 -18.20 12.14 15.95
N LYS A 172 -19.22 12.97 16.14
CA LYS A 172 -19.10 14.44 16.12
C LYS A 172 -18.36 14.92 17.35
N LYS A 173 -18.72 14.44 18.54
CA LYS A 173 -18.01 14.76 19.78
C LYS A 173 -16.53 14.38 19.69
N LYS A 174 -16.22 13.17 19.19
CA LYS A 174 -14.82 12.74 18.96
C LYS A 174 -14.08 13.67 17.98
N ALA A 175 -14.73 14.11 16.90
CA ALA A 175 -14.12 15.01 15.93
C ALA A 175 -13.84 16.41 16.50
N GLU A 176 -14.76 16.95 17.32
CA GLU A 176 -14.55 18.24 18.00
C GLU A 176 -13.45 18.16 19.06
N GLU A 177 -13.38 17.04 19.81
CA GLU A 177 -12.27 16.76 20.74
C GLU A 177 -10.93 16.72 19.99
N ASP A 178 -10.86 16.05 18.82
CA ASP A 178 -9.67 16.00 17.96
C ASP A 178 -9.24 17.39 17.48
N LYS A 179 -10.19 18.21 17.02
CA LYS A 179 -9.91 19.60 16.62
C LYS A 179 -9.32 20.41 17.78
N LYS A 180 -9.90 20.29 18.97
CA LYS A 180 -9.47 21.04 20.15
C LYS A 180 -8.04 20.68 20.56
N ARG A 181 -7.67 19.39 20.59
CA ARG A 181 -6.29 18.99 20.91
C ARG A 181 -5.29 19.47 19.86
N ARG A 182 -5.66 19.47 18.56
CA ARG A 182 -4.83 19.98 17.45
C ARG A 182 -4.58 21.48 17.54
N GLN A 183 -5.62 22.27 17.82
CA GLN A 183 -5.48 23.70 18.07
C GLN A 183 -4.63 23.99 19.31
N THR A 184 -4.72 23.13 20.32
CA THR A 184 -3.89 23.25 21.53
C THR A 184 -2.42 22.97 21.22
N LEU A 185 -2.13 21.97 20.39
CA LEU A 185 -0.77 21.64 19.95
C LEU A 185 -0.13 22.81 19.18
N VAL A 186 -0.87 23.44 18.25
CA VAL A 186 -0.42 24.66 17.55
C VAL A 186 -0.02 25.75 18.54
N LYS A 187 -0.88 26.06 19.50
CA LYS A 187 -0.61 27.07 20.54
C LYS A 187 0.59 26.72 21.41
N ASP A 188 0.81 25.45 21.67
CA ASP A 188 1.95 25.01 22.50
C ASP A 188 3.27 25.10 21.71
N TYR A 189 3.27 24.87 20.39
CA TYR A 189 4.43 25.19 19.55
C TYR A 189 4.70 26.69 19.45
N GLU A 190 3.66 27.53 19.33
CA GLU A 190 3.82 29.00 19.37
C GLU A 190 4.45 29.47 20.69
N LYS A 191 4.01 28.93 21.84
CA LYS A 191 4.63 29.21 23.14
C LYS A 191 6.09 28.80 23.22
N LEU A 192 6.44 27.69 22.57
CA LEU A 192 7.83 27.25 22.47
C LEU A 192 8.65 28.29 21.69
N LEU A 193 8.15 28.75 20.55
CA LEU A 193 8.80 29.76 19.71
C LEU A 193 8.87 31.15 20.37
N HIS A 194 7.96 31.49 21.29
CA HIS A 194 8.12 32.70 22.11
C HIS A 194 9.39 32.66 22.98
N LYS A 195 9.80 31.46 23.44
CA LYS A 195 10.98 31.27 24.28
C LYS A 195 12.23 30.95 23.47
N TYR A 196 12.07 30.25 22.35
CA TYR A 196 13.15 29.82 21.45
C TYR A 196 12.80 30.19 20.00
N PRO A 197 12.84 31.49 19.63
CA PRO A 197 12.37 31.95 18.32
C PRO A 197 13.23 31.48 17.13
N ASP A 198 14.47 31.04 17.39
CA ASP A 198 15.38 30.50 16.38
C ASP A 198 15.32 28.99 16.22
N ASP A 199 14.44 28.32 16.96
CA ASP A 199 14.27 26.87 16.91
C ASP A 199 13.63 26.44 15.58
N ILE A 200 14.46 25.98 14.64
CA ILE A 200 14.06 25.55 13.30
C ILE A 200 13.08 24.37 13.37
N GLU A 201 13.33 23.41 14.27
CA GLU A 201 12.53 22.21 14.41
C GLU A 201 11.13 22.54 14.96
N ALA A 202 11.04 23.49 15.89
CA ALA A 202 9.75 23.99 16.37
C ALA A 202 8.94 24.68 15.27
N LYS A 203 9.59 25.47 14.40
CA LYS A 203 8.94 26.07 13.23
C LYS A 203 8.47 25.00 12.25
N ALA A 204 9.29 23.98 12.01
CA ALA A 204 8.95 22.86 11.14
C ALA A 204 7.71 22.10 11.64
N PHE A 205 7.68 21.72 12.93
CA PHE A 205 6.53 21.04 13.52
C PHE A 205 5.28 21.93 13.61
N LEU A 206 5.43 23.24 13.78
CA LEU A 206 4.33 24.20 13.68
C LEU A 206 3.77 24.24 12.25
N GLY A 207 4.63 24.38 11.24
CA GLY A 207 4.25 24.36 9.83
C GLY A 207 3.52 23.07 9.46
N LEU A 208 4.05 21.93 9.90
CA LEU A 208 3.42 20.61 9.77
C LEU A 208 2.01 20.60 10.37
N ALA A 209 1.88 21.01 11.63
CA ALA A 209 0.58 21.04 12.31
C ALA A 209 -0.43 21.94 11.59
N LEU A 210 0.00 23.11 11.08
CA LEU A 210 -0.88 24.07 10.42
C LEU A 210 -1.49 23.50 9.12
N TYR A 211 -0.70 22.86 8.26
CA TYR A 211 -1.26 22.31 7.02
C TYR A 211 -2.03 20.99 7.26
N GLU A 212 -1.55 20.10 8.14
CA GLU A 212 -2.21 18.81 8.43
C GLU A 212 -3.65 19.01 8.94
N ASN A 213 -3.84 20.05 9.74
CA ASN A 213 -5.10 20.38 10.38
C ASN A 213 -6.23 20.69 9.39
N ARG A 214 -5.91 21.07 8.13
CA ARG A 214 -6.88 21.21 7.02
C ARG A 214 -7.74 19.97 6.86
N SER A 215 -7.11 18.79 6.87
CA SER A 215 -7.78 17.49 6.70
C SER A 215 -8.72 17.13 7.85
N LYS A 216 -8.65 17.86 8.97
CA LYS A 216 -9.43 17.64 10.19
C LYS A 216 -10.48 18.73 10.41
N GLY A 217 -10.75 19.55 9.39
CA GLY A 217 -11.77 20.58 9.42
C GLY A 217 -11.35 21.85 10.15
N ILE A 218 -10.05 22.09 10.32
CA ILE A 218 -9.50 23.37 10.76
C ILE A 218 -8.86 24.01 9.52
N PRO A 219 -9.42 25.10 8.97
CA PRO A 219 -8.91 25.69 7.73
C PRO A 219 -7.53 26.33 7.94
N ILE A 220 -6.73 26.35 6.87
CA ILE A 220 -5.51 27.15 6.81
C ILE A 220 -5.94 28.62 6.71
N SER A 221 -5.53 29.44 7.68
CA SER A 221 -5.93 30.86 7.76
C SER A 221 -5.24 31.72 6.69
N SER A 222 -3.99 31.41 6.33
CA SER A 222 -3.26 32.04 5.23
C SER A 222 -2.16 31.12 4.72
N TYR A 223 -2.23 30.72 3.45
CA TYR A 223 -1.19 29.89 2.82
C TYR A 223 0.15 30.62 2.79
N TYR A 224 0.18 31.90 2.41
CA TYR A 224 1.40 32.71 2.38
C TYR A 224 2.04 32.90 3.76
N ALA A 225 1.26 32.92 4.84
CA ALA A 225 1.84 33.01 6.19
C ALA A 225 2.53 31.70 6.60
N VAL A 226 1.93 30.55 6.27
CA VAL A 226 2.57 29.25 6.49
C VAL A 226 3.79 29.10 5.58
N ASP A 227 3.70 29.54 4.32
CA ASP A 227 4.81 29.51 3.37
C ASP A 227 5.98 30.38 3.84
N ALA A 228 5.72 31.58 4.36
CA ALA A 228 6.75 32.45 4.94
C ALA A 228 7.45 31.81 6.17
N LEU A 229 6.69 31.11 7.01
CA LEU A 229 7.25 30.34 8.13
C LEU A 229 8.18 29.21 7.63
N LEU A 230 7.77 28.49 6.58
CA LEU A 230 8.60 27.45 5.97
C LEU A 230 9.83 28.04 5.25
N ASN A 231 9.68 29.20 4.61
CA ASN A 231 10.78 29.89 3.94
C ASN A 231 11.85 30.37 4.92
N ASP A 232 11.48 30.86 6.11
CA ASP A 232 12.44 31.22 7.17
C ASP A 232 13.30 30.01 7.62
N ILE A 233 12.75 28.78 7.55
CA ILE A 233 13.53 27.55 7.75
C ILE A 233 14.50 27.33 6.59
N LEU A 234 13.99 27.39 5.36
CA LEU A 234 14.77 27.10 4.14
C LEU A 234 15.88 28.13 3.87
N GLU A 235 15.72 29.38 4.30
CA GLU A 235 16.79 30.39 4.23
C GLU A 235 17.98 30.04 5.14
N LYS A 236 17.72 29.43 6.31
CA LYS A 236 18.75 29.00 7.25
C LYS A 236 19.33 27.63 6.89
N ASN A 237 18.50 26.76 6.33
CA ASN A 237 18.88 25.41 5.91
C ASN A 237 18.18 25.07 4.58
N PRO A 238 18.81 25.37 3.43
CA PRO A 238 18.22 25.18 2.11
C PRO A 238 17.93 23.73 1.72
N LEU A 239 18.42 22.75 2.49
CA LEU A 239 18.12 21.33 2.30
C LEU A 239 17.35 20.76 3.51
N HIS A 240 16.65 21.60 4.27
CA HIS A 240 15.78 21.12 5.33
C HIS A 240 14.63 20.29 4.73
N PRO A 241 14.23 19.17 5.34
CA PRO A 241 13.16 18.31 4.85
C PRO A 241 11.77 18.97 4.74
N CYS A 242 11.59 20.20 5.24
CA CYS A 242 10.31 20.91 5.19
C CYS A 242 9.88 21.31 3.77
N HIS A 243 10.72 21.10 2.74
CA HIS A 243 10.27 21.08 1.35
C HIS A 243 9.04 20.19 1.15
N HIS A 244 9.00 19.05 1.84
CA HIS A 244 7.83 18.17 1.90
C HIS A 244 6.57 18.91 2.37
N PHE A 245 6.67 19.68 3.46
CA PHE A 245 5.53 20.41 4.02
C PHE A 245 5.05 21.51 3.09
N ARG A 246 6.00 22.20 2.41
CA ARG A 246 5.69 23.22 1.41
C ARG A 246 4.99 22.64 0.18
N ILE A 247 5.37 21.44 -0.26
CA ILE A 247 4.64 20.72 -1.31
C ILE A 247 3.18 20.46 -0.89
N HIS A 248 2.94 19.91 0.31
CA HIS A 248 1.58 19.66 0.81
C HIS A 248 0.76 20.91 1.11
N LEU A 249 1.43 22.03 1.35
CA LEU A 249 0.77 23.32 1.46
C LEU A 249 0.16 23.73 0.11
N TRP A 250 0.86 23.52 -1.00
CA TRP A 250 0.48 24.07 -2.31
C TRP A 250 -0.18 23.07 -3.29
N ASP A 251 -0.06 21.75 -3.07
CA ASP A 251 -0.53 20.68 -3.98
C ASP A 251 -2.04 20.69 -4.32
N TYR A 252 -2.89 21.28 -3.49
CA TYR A 252 -4.33 21.46 -3.73
C TYR A 252 -4.79 22.91 -3.90
N GLU A 253 -3.86 23.87 -3.91
CA GLU A 253 -4.16 25.31 -4.03
C GLU A 253 -3.53 25.90 -5.31
N GLU A 254 -2.23 26.19 -5.28
CA GLU A 254 -1.44 26.72 -6.40
C GLU A 254 -0.10 25.96 -6.50
N PRO A 255 -0.06 24.80 -7.17
CA PRO A 255 1.09 23.90 -7.16
C PRO A 255 2.37 24.53 -7.74
N ALA A 256 2.25 25.55 -8.59
CA ALA A 256 3.40 26.26 -9.14
C ALA A 256 4.27 26.92 -8.05
N ASN A 257 3.69 27.29 -6.91
CA ASN A 257 4.39 27.92 -5.79
C ASN A 257 5.36 27.00 -5.04
N ALA A 258 5.35 25.69 -5.33
CA ALA A 258 6.23 24.70 -4.71
C ALA A 258 7.20 24.03 -5.69
N LEU A 259 7.40 24.59 -6.90
CA LEU A 259 8.31 24.00 -7.90
C LEU A 259 9.75 23.92 -7.40
N ASP A 260 10.24 24.95 -6.71
CA ASP A 260 11.57 24.97 -6.08
C ASP A 260 11.72 23.86 -5.03
N SER A 261 10.69 23.65 -4.21
CA SER A 261 10.66 22.59 -3.22
C SER A 261 10.51 21.21 -3.87
N ALA A 262 9.77 21.10 -4.97
CA ALA A 262 9.69 19.86 -5.75
C ALA A 262 11.03 19.47 -6.38
N ALA A 263 11.90 20.43 -6.71
CA ALA A 263 13.25 20.18 -7.19
C ALA A 263 14.21 19.69 -6.08
N LEU A 264 14.03 20.16 -4.85
CA LEU A 264 14.96 19.92 -3.74
C LEU A 264 14.52 18.83 -2.76
N CYS A 265 13.22 18.50 -2.68
CA CYS A 265 12.66 17.60 -1.68
C CYS A 265 13.37 16.24 -1.63
N GLY A 266 13.50 15.53 -2.76
CA GLY A 266 14.19 14.24 -2.79
C GLY A 266 15.65 14.32 -2.30
N LYS A 267 16.34 15.43 -2.59
CA LYS A 267 17.73 15.65 -2.15
C LYS A 267 17.88 16.02 -0.69
N SER A 268 16.85 16.59 -0.08
CA SER A 268 16.89 16.90 1.34
C SER A 268 17.04 15.60 2.15
N GLU A 269 16.45 14.48 1.73
CA GLU A 269 16.61 13.17 2.39
C GLU A 269 16.63 12.02 1.37
N PRO A 270 17.74 11.83 0.63
CA PRO A 270 17.78 10.98 -0.55
C PRO A 270 17.61 9.48 -0.27
N ALA A 271 17.74 9.06 0.99
CA ALA A 271 17.53 7.68 1.40
C ALA A 271 16.09 7.41 1.90
N ILE A 272 15.18 8.40 1.83
CA ILE A 272 13.78 8.26 2.21
C ILE A 272 12.89 8.31 0.97
N ALA A 273 12.27 7.18 0.62
CA ALA A 273 11.46 7.06 -0.60
C ALA A 273 10.29 8.06 -0.67
N HIS A 274 9.68 8.39 0.48
CA HIS A 274 8.59 9.37 0.55
C HIS A 274 9.03 10.75 0.05
N MET A 275 10.29 11.14 0.28
CA MET A 275 10.81 12.45 -0.12
C MET A 275 11.00 12.58 -1.63
N TRP A 276 11.23 11.47 -2.33
CA TRP A 276 11.19 11.41 -3.80
C TRP A 276 9.75 11.31 -4.35
N HIS A 277 8.83 10.72 -3.60
CA HIS A 277 7.42 10.66 -3.98
C HIS A 277 6.77 12.04 -3.98
N MET A 278 7.09 12.88 -3.00
CA MET A 278 6.43 14.16 -2.75
C MET A 278 6.40 15.09 -3.97
N PRO A 279 7.51 15.34 -4.70
CA PRO A 279 7.50 16.13 -5.93
C PRO A 279 6.48 15.67 -6.98
N GLY A 280 6.12 14.38 -7.00
CA GLY A 280 5.10 13.83 -7.89
C GLY A 280 3.73 14.51 -7.74
N HIS A 281 3.37 15.01 -6.55
CA HIS A 281 2.13 15.79 -6.33
C HIS A 281 2.10 17.04 -7.20
N ILE A 282 3.20 17.81 -7.19
CA ILE A 282 3.31 19.05 -7.96
C ILE A 282 3.35 18.76 -9.46
N TYR A 283 4.24 17.86 -9.90
CA TYR A 283 4.40 17.56 -11.31
C TYR A 283 3.13 16.97 -11.95
N SER A 284 2.43 16.04 -11.28
CA SER A 284 1.16 15.50 -11.79
C SER A 284 0.04 16.54 -11.85
N ARG A 285 -0.02 17.49 -10.90
CA ARG A 285 -1.00 18.60 -10.92
C ARG A 285 -0.75 19.54 -12.10
N LEU A 286 0.52 19.83 -12.37
CA LEU A 286 0.98 20.64 -13.51
C LEU A 286 1.02 19.87 -14.85
N LYS A 287 0.57 18.61 -14.89
CA LYS A 287 0.54 17.76 -16.09
C LYS A 287 1.93 17.45 -16.68
N ARG A 288 2.97 17.55 -15.84
CA ARG A 288 4.37 17.21 -16.15
C ARG A 288 4.62 15.73 -15.84
N TYR A 289 3.92 14.83 -16.54
CA TYR A 289 3.91 13.41 -16.17
C TYR A 289 5.27 12.72 -16.31
N HIS A 290 6.11 13.12 -17.27
CA HIS A 290 7.47 12.58 -17.35
C HIS A 290 8.33 12.95 -16.12
N ASP A 291 8.15 14.15 -15.55
CA ASP A 291 8.81 14.53 -14.30
C ASP A 291 8.27 13.75 -13.12
N ALA A 292 6.95 13.57 -13.08
CA ALA A 292 6.32 12.75 -12.07
C ALA A 292 6.79 11.28 -12.16
N VAL A 293 6.97 10.70 -13.36
CA VAL A 293 7.52 9.35 -13.53
C VAL A 293 8.93 9.26 -12.97
N TRP A 294 9.81 10.21 -13.29
CA TRP A 294 11.18 10.18 -12.79
C TRP A 294 11.21 10.18 -11.25
N GLN A 295 10.43 11.06 -10.62
CA GLN A 295 10.36 11.19 -9.16
C GLN A 295 9.77 9.96 -8.48
N GLN A 296 8.69 9.41 -9.05
CA GLN A 296 8.08 8.20 -8.49
C GLN A 296 8.95 6.95 -8.72
N GLU A 297 9.74 6.91 -9.80
CA GLU A 297 10.74 5.86 -10.01
C GLU A 297 11.89 5.97 -9.01
N ALA A 298 12.38 7.17 -8.72
CA ALA A 298 13.35 7.41 -7.65
C ALA A 298 12.82 6.88 -6.31
N SER A 299 11.57 7.21 -5.96
CA SER A 299 10.89 6.72 -4.76
C SER A 299 10.85 5.19 -4.68
N ALA A 300 10.36 4.53 -5.74
CA ALA A 300 10.27 3.08 -5.78
C ALA A 300 11.63 2.39 -5.61
N ARG A 301 12.67 2.92 -6.27
CA ARG A 301 14.04 2.37 -6.20
C ARG A 301 14.64 2.50 -4.80
N THR A 302 14.45 3.65 -4.14
CA THR A 302 14.89 3.85 -2.76
C THR A 302 14.22 2.85 -1.81
N ASP A 303 12.91 2.63 -1.93
CA ASP A 303 12.20 1.62 -1.14
C ASP A 303 12.72 0.20 -1.43
N HIS A 304 12.90 -0.17 -2.70
CA HIS A 304 13.44 -1.49 -3.07
C HIS A 304 14.81 -1.75 -2.45
N ALA A 305 15.73 -0.79 -2.54
CA ALA A 305 17.06 -0.90 -1.97
C ALA A 305 17.02 -1.08 -0.45
N TYR A 306 16.20 -0.28 0.24
CA TYR A 306 15.99 -0.41 1.69
C TYR A 306 15.42 -1.78 2.06
N MET A 307 14.33 -2.19 1.41
CA MET A 307 13.65 -3.45 1.70
C MET A 307 14.54 -4.67 1.50
N MET A 308 15.38 -4.66 0.45
CA MET A 308 16.33 -5.74 0.17
C MET A 308 17.48 -5.75 1.18
N ARG A 309 18.08 -4.59 1.48
CA ARG A 309 19.18 -4.46 2.44
C ARG A 309 18.75 -4.88 3.84
N ASP A 310 17.59 -4.38 4.28
CA ASP A 310 17.11 -4.53 5.64
C ASP A 310 16.07 -5.64 5.79
N ARG A 311 15.83 -6.47 4.77
CA ARG A 311 14.86 -7.60 4.78
C ARG A 311 13.51 -7.21 5.40
N VAL A 312 13.00 -6.04 5.00
CA VAL A 312 11.69 -5.54 5.42
C VAL A 312 10.67 -5.93 4.35
N LEU A 313 9.54 -6.49 4.78
CA LEU A 313 8.50 -6.87 3.82
C LEU A 313 7.87 -5.62 3.18
N PRO A 314 7.55 -5.65 1.87
CA PRO A 314 7.06 -4.49 1.13
C PRO A 314 5.92 -3.71 1.81
N ASP A 315 4.85 -4.39 2.21
CA ASP A 315 3.67 -3.76 2.81
C ASP A 315 3.77 -3.56 4.35
N GLN A 316 4.93 -3.80 4.96
CA GLN A 316 5.23 -3.28 6.30
C GLN A 316 5.57 -1.78 6.24
N ILE A 317 5.90 -1.26 5.05
CA ILE A 317 6.14 0.16 4.78
C ILE A 317 4.85 0.78 4.24
N HIS A 318 4.28 1.71 5.01
CA HIS A 318 2.93 2.25 4.74
C HIS A 318 2.71 2.87 3.35
N ASN A 319 3.75 3.42 2.70
CA ASN A 319 3.62 4.10 1.41
C ASN A 319 4.09 3.29 0.20
N PHE A 320 4.79 2.16 0.41
CA PHE A 320 5.44 1.41 -0.67
C PHE A 320 4.48 1.09 -1.83
N ALA A 321 3.32 0.49 -1.50
CA ALA A 321 2.35 0.09 -2.51
C ALA A 321 1.71 1.30 -3.21
N HIS A 322 1.52 2.43 -2.50
CA HIS A 322 0.98 3.66 -3.07
C HIS A 322 1.98 4.37 -4.00
N ASN A 323 3.27 4.37 -3.65
CA ASN A 323 4.31 4.94 -4.48
C ASN A 323 4.37 4.21 -5.84
N ASN A 324 4.40 2.88 -5.79
CA ASN A 324 4.47 2.04 -6.99
C ASN A 324 3.19 2.10 -7.84
N GLU A 325 2.00 2.11 -7.24
CA GLU A 325 0.76 2.20 -8.03
C GLU A 325 0.64 3.53 -8.78
N TRP A 326 1.12 4.62 -8.18
CA TRP A 326 1.13 5.93 -8.83
C TRP A 326 2.21 5.99 -9.91
N LEU A 327 3.39 5.41 -9.69
CA LEU A 327 4.38 5.27 -10.76
C LEU A 327 3.76 4.60 -11.98
N ILE A 328 3.07 3.46 -11.81
CA ILE A 328 2.40 2.76 -12.91
C ILE A 328 1.35 3.64 -13.59
N ARG A 329 0.52 4.36 -12.83
CA ARG A 329 -0.46 5.31 -13.39
C ARG A 329 0.22 6.37 -14.28
N ASN A 330 1.33 6.94 -13.83
CA ASN A 330 2.05 7.95 -14.62
C ASN A 330 2.78 7.33 -15.82
N LEU A 331 3.26 6.08 -15.72
CA LEU A 331 3.83 5.34 -16.85
C LEU A 331 2.78 5.12 -17.96
N ILE A 332 1.52 4.84 -17.60
CA ILE A 332 0.40 4.79 -18.54
C ILE A 332 0.19 6.16 -19.21
N HIS A 333 0.19 7.25 -18.44
CA HIS A 333 0.00 8.61 -18.98
C HIS A 333 1.05 9.01 -20.03
N ILE A 334 2.28 8.48 -19.95
CA ILE A 334 3.37 8.75 -20.92
C ILE A 334 3.63 7.60 -21.91
N GLY A 335 2.79 6.57 -21.91
CA GLY A 335 2.85 5.49 -22.90
C GLY A 335 3.94 4.44 -22.70
N ARG A 336 4.56 4.35 -21.51
CA ARG A 336 5.54 3.32 -21.14
C ARG A 336 4.84 2.07 -20.62
N SER A 337 4.02 1.47 -21.47
CA SER A 337 3.24 0.25 -21.21
C SER A 337 4.06 -0.93 -20.69
N ASN A 338 5.26 -1.17 -21.23
CA ASN A 338 6.10 -2.30 -20.84
C ASN A 338 6.58 -2.15 -19.39
N ASP A 339 7.03 -0.95 -19.02
CA ASP A 339 7.48 -0.67 -17.66
C ASP A 339 6.31 -0.68 -16.67
N ALA A 340 5.13 -0.21 -17.10
CA ALA A 340 3.89 -0.31 -16.33
C ALA A 340 3.50 -1.77 -16.06
N LEU A 341 3.55 -2.65 -17.08
CA LEU A 341 3.29 -4.08 -16.93
C LEU A 341 4.30 -4.76 -16.01
N ASP A 342 5.59 -4.48 -16.22
CA ASP A 342 6.68 -5.08 -15.44
C ASP A 342 6.56 -4.73 -13.95
N LEU A 343 6.28 -3.47 -13.63
CA LEU A 343 6.14 -3.04 -12.25
C LEU A 343 4.84 -3.55 -11.62
N ALA A 344 3.73 -3.58 -12.37
CA ALA A 344 2.48 -4.17 -11.90
C ALA A 344 2.63 -5.67 -11.60
N LYS A 345 3.35 -6.41 -12.45
CA LYS A 345 3.72 -7.82 -12.22
C LYS A 345 4.63 -7.95 -11.00
N ASN A 346 5.65 -7.10 -10.84
CA ASN A 346 6.51 -7.12 -9.66
C ASN A 346 5.71 -6.91 -8.37
N MET A 347 4.73 -5.99 -8.35
CA MET A 347 3.86 -5.79 -7.18
C MET A 347 3.02 -7.03 -6.81
N ILE A 348 2.66 -7.85 -7.81
CA ILE A 348 1.93 -9.12 -7.62
C ILE A 348 2.89 -10.25 -7.20
N ASP A 349 4.15 -10.22 -7.63
CA ASP A 349 5.19 -11.18 -7.21
C ASP A 349 5.51 -11.06 -5.71
N LEU A 350 5.25 -9.92 -5.09
CA LEU A 350 5.51 -9.69 -3.67
C LEU A 350 4.69 -10.61 -2.75
N PRO A 351 5.22 -10.99 -1.58
CA PRO A 351 4.53 -11.84 -0.63
C PRO A 351 3.24 -11.21 -0.09
N ARG A 352 2.20 -12.02 -0.01
CA ARG A 352 0.96 -11.73 0.72
C ARG A 352 1.17 -12.01 2.21
N HIS A 353 0.49 -11.26 3.06
CA HIS A 353 0.53 -11.46 4.51
C HIS A 353 -0.84 -11.14 5.12
N PRO A 354 -1.42 -11.96 6.01
CA PRO A 354 -2.77 -11.73 6.56
C PRO A 354 -2.89 -10.35 7.26
N LYS A 355 -1.80 -9.92 7.92
CA LYS A 355 -1.72 -8.62 8.59
C LYS A 355 -1.47 -7.44 7.63
N TYR A 356 -0.68 -7.62 6.57
CA TYR A 356 -0.14 -6.48 5.80
C TYR A 356 -0.66 -6.40 4.35
N ASN A 357 -0.64 -7.50 3.61
CA ASN A 357 -0.91 -7.52 2.17
C ASN A 357 -1.96 -8.56 1.80
N THR A 358 -3.19 -8.11 1.55
CA THR A 358 -4.33 -8.94 1.14
C THR A 358 -5.09 -8.26 0.01
N LEU A 359 -5.92 -9.00 -0.73
CA LEU A 359 -6.80 -8.42 -1.77
C LEU A 359 -7.85 -7.44 -1.20
N SER A 360 -8.15 -7.51 0.10
CA SER A 360 -9.09 -6.59 0.75
C SER A 360 -8.44 -5.28 1.19
N LYS A 361 -7.12 -5.27 1.43
CA LYS A 361 -6.34 -4.10 1.83
C LYS A 361 -5.77 -3.37 0.63
N GLN A 362 -5.47 -2.08 0.79
CA GLN A 362 -4.81 -1.25 -0.24
C GLN A 362 -3.30 -1.49 -0.23
N GLY A 363 -2.88 -2.74 -0.41
CA GLY A 363 -1.48 -3.17 -0.46
C GLY A 363 -1.02 -3.54 -1.87
N SER A 364 0.22 -3.99 -1.99
CA SER A 364 0.86 -4.26 -3.28
C SER A 364 0.08 -5.26 -4.13
N THR A 365 -0.51 -6.29 -3.52
CA THR A 365 -1.26 -7.33 -4.25
C THR A 365 -2.47 -6.74 -4.96
N LYS A 366 -3.26 -5.93 -4.25
CA LYS A 366 -4.48 -5.33 -4.81
C LYS A 366 -4.14 -4.28 -5.85
N TYR A 367 -3.20 -3.39 -5.54
CA TYR A 367 -2.79 -2.33 -6.45
C TYR A 367 -2.08 -2.88 -7.70
N GLY A 368 -1.22 -3.87 -7.55
CA GLY A 368 -0.56 -4.55 -8.66
C GLY A 368 -1.56 -5.16 -9.63
N ARG A 369 -2.55 -5.92 -9.14
CA ARG A 369 -3.63 -6.45 -10.00
C ARG A 369 -4.45 -5.37 -10.67
N MET A 370 -4.84 -4.34 -9.91
CA MET A 370 -5.61 -3.21 -10.45
C MET A 370 -4.85 -2.52 -11.59
N ARG A 371 -3.57 -2.19 -11.37
CA ARG A 371 -2.74 -1.50 -12.36
C ARG A 371 -2.34 -2.40 -13.52
N LEU A 372 -2.19 -3.70 -13.31
CA LEU A 372 -2.01 -4.68 -14.39
C LEU A 372 -3.21 -4.68 -15.33
N MET A 373 -4.42 -4.86 -14.78
CA MET A 373 -5.66 -4.87 -15.57
C MET A 373 -5.85 -3.54 -16.33
N GLU A 374 -5.62 -2.41 -15.66
CA GLU A 374 -5.73 -1.08 -16.28
C GLU A 374 -4.71 -0.87 -17.40
N THR A 375 -3.45 -1.31 -17.22
CA THR A 375 -2.42 -1.22 -18.26
C THR A 375 -2.78 -2.07 -19.47
N LEU A 376 -3.20 -3.33 -19.24
CA LEU A 376 -3.64 -4.24 -20.30
C LEU A 376 -4.80 -3.64 -21.09
N SER A 377 -5.81 -3.06 -20.42
CA SER A 377 -6.94 -2.40 -21.08
C SER A 377 -6.56 -1.11 -21.80
N ALA A 378 -5.78 -0.24 -21.17
CA ALA A 378 -5.43 1.07 -21.72
C ALA A 378 -4.66 0.96 -23.04
N PHE A 379 -3.82 -0.07 -23.17
CA PHE A 379 -3.03 -0.33 -24.38
C PHE A 379 -3.59 -1.46 -25.25
N GLN A 380 -4.77 -2.00 -24.91
CA GLN A 380 -5.46 -3.08 -25.64
C GLN A 380 -4.61 -4.36 -25.84
N LEU A 381 -3.89 -4.76 -24.80
CA LEU A 381 -2.97 -5.90 -24.83
C LEU A 381 -3.72 -7.21 -24.59
N TRP A 382 -4.59 -7.58 -25.54
CA TRP A 382 -5.53 -8.70 -25.41
C TRP A 382 -4.84 -10.07 -25.40
N ASP A 383 -3.88 -10.31 -26.30
CA ASP A 383 -3.12 -11.57 -26.31
C ASP A 383 -2.34 -11.76 -25.01
N GLU A 384 -1.68 -10.71 -24.52
CA GLU A 384 -0.98 -10.74 -23.23
C GLU A 384 -1.95 -10.94 -22.06
N THR A 385 -3.17 -10.39 -22.14
CA THR A 385 -4.21 -10.62 -21.14
C THR A 385 -4.57 -12.10 -21.03
N LEU A 386 -4.79 -12.78 -22.16
CA LEU A 386 -5.11 -14.21 -22.19
C LEU A 386 -3.92 -15.06 -21.73
N LYS A 387 -2.70 -14.69 -22.10
CA LYS A 387 -1.51 -15.36 -21.58
C LYS A 387 -1.40 -15.24 -20.07
N LEU A 388 -1.63 -14.05 -19.51
CA LEU A 388 -1.52 -13.79 -18.08
C LEU A 388 -2.68 -14.40 -17.28
N SER A 389 -3.86 -14.62 -17.87
CA SER A 389 -5.00 -15.28 -17.21
C SER A 389 -4.73 -16.70 -16.75
N GLU A 390 -3.74 -17.34 -17.36
CA GLU A 390 -3.27 -18.70 -17.06
C GLU A 390 -2.06 -18.73 -16.11
N THR A 391 -1.72 -17.59 -15.50
CA THR A 391 -0.60 -17.44 -14.57
C THR A 391 -1.05 -16.83 -13.24
N ILE A 392 -0.13 -16.73 -12.28
CA ILE A 392 -0.39 -16.08 -10.99
C ILE A 392 -0.84 -14.61 -11.11
N TYR A 393 -0.50 -13.94 -12.22
CA TYR A 393 -0.74 -12.51 -12.39
C TYR A 393 -2.22 -12.17 -12.49
N LEU A 394 -2.98 -13.03 -13.16
CA LEU A 394 -4.42 -12.96 -13.27
C LEU A 394 -5.04 -14.30 -12.84
N GLU A 395 -4.56 -14.90 -11.76
CA GLU A 395 -5.18 -16.11 -11.19
C GLU A 395 -6.63 -15.84 -10.73
N PRO A 396 -7.53 -16.84 -10.77
CA PRO A 396 -8.83 -16.78 -10.13
C PRO A 396 -8.74 -16.47 -8.63
N THR A 397 -9.78 -15.87 -8.07
CA THR A 397 -9.81 -15.46 -6.65
C THR A 397 -11.17 -15.75 -6.04
N GLU A 398 -11.21 -16.04 -4.74
CA GLU A 398 -12.45 -16.19 -3.96
C GLU A 398 -13.21 -14.86 -3.76
N SER A 399 -12.57 -13.72 -4.05
CA SER A 399 -13.23 -12.42 -3.98
C SER A 399 -14.15 -12.23 -5.19
N GLU A 400 -15.47 -12.24 -4.94
CA GLU A 400 -16.50 -12.03 -5.98
C GLU A 400 -16.19 -10.82 -6.86
N THR A 401 -15.82 -9.68 -6.26
CA THR A 401 -15.52 -8.44 -6.98
C THR A 401 -14.25 -8.55 -7.83
N GLU A 402 -13.16 -9.13 -7.31
CA GLU A 402 -11.93 -9.29 -8.09
C GLU A 402 -12.08 -10.34 -9.19
N GLN A 403 -12.88 -11.39 -8.95
CA GLN A 403 -13.22 -12.39 -9.95
C GLN A 403 -14.07 -11.80 -11.08
N GLN A 404 -15.05 -10.94 -10.76
CA GLN A 404 -15.86 -10.23 -11.76
C GLN A 404 -14.99 -9.33 -12.64
N LYS A 405 -14.04 -8.58 -12.06
CA LYS A 405 -13.10 -7.74 -12.82
C LYS A 405 -12.22 -8.58 -13.75
N ARG A 406 -11.61 -9.66 -13.23
CA ARG A 406 -10.81 -10.60 -14.02
C ARG A 406 -11.61 -11.16 -15.19
N ASN A 407 -12.79 -11.71 -14.92
CA ASN A 407 -13.60 -12.37 -15.94
C ASN A 407 -14.13 -11.37 -16.99
N THR A 408 -14.41 -10.13 -16.59
CA THR A 408 -14.77 -9.06 -17.54
C THR A 408 -13.59 -8.80 -18.47
N LEU A 409 -12.39 -8.57 -17.94
CA LEU A 409 -11.19 -8.32 -18.74
C LEU A 409 -10.85 -9.49 -19.68
N VAL A 410 -10.93 -10.73 -19.19
CA VAL A 410 -10.70 -11.94 -20.01
C VAL A 410 -11.75 -12.06 -21.11
N ALA A 411 -13.02 -11.81 -20.83
CA ALA A 411 -14.07 -11.85 -21.85
C ALA A 411 -13.86 -10.77 -22.92
N VAL A 412 -13.47 -9.55 -22.52
CA VAL A 412 -13.11 -8.48 -23.46
C VAL A 412 -11.94 -8.93 -24.34
N ALA A 413 -10.85 -9.45 -23.76
CA ALA A 413 -9.72 -9.94 -24.53
C ALA A 413 -10.13 -11.02 -25.54
N LYS A 414 -10.93 -12.01 -25.11
CA LYS A 414 -11.45 -13.08 -25.98
C LYS A 414 -12.30 -12.57 -27.16
N PHE A 415 -13.07 -11.49 -26.99
CA PHE A 415 -13.81 -10.88 -28.10
C PHE A 415 -12.91 -10.25 -29.16
N HIS A 416 -11.69 -9.84 -28.79
CA HIS A 416 -10.73 -9.19 -29.70
C HIS A 416 -9.62 -10.13 -30.15
N THR A 417 -9.75 -11.42 -29.88
CA THR A 417 -8.86 -12.50 -30.33
C THR A 417 -9.70 -13.61 -30.98
N ASP A 418 -9.09 -14.73 -31.35
CA ASP A 418 -9.75 -15.84 -32.06
C ASP A 418 -10.73 -16.69 -31.20
N ASP A 419 -11.19 -16.21 -30.03
CA ASP A 419 -12.02 -16.98 -29.07
C ASP A 419 -13.34 -16.27 -28.72
N SER A 420 -14.09 -15.86 -29.75
CA SER A 420 -15.40 -15.22 -29.56
C SER A 420 -16.45 -16.14 -28.90
N LEU A 421 -16.29 -17.46 -29.04
CA LEU A 421 -17.18 -18.45 -28.40
C LEU A 421 -16.98 -18.45 -26.88
N GLY A 422 -15.74 -18.55 -26.41
CA GLY A 422 -15.43 -18.48 -24.98
C GLY A 422 -15.80 -17.12 -24.37
N ALA A 423 -15.72 -16.03 -25.13
CA ALA A 423 -16.23 -14.72 -24.70
C ALA A 423 -17.76 -14.74 -24.48
N SER A 424 -18.50 -15.37 -25.39
CA SER A 424 -19.96 -15.48 -25.34
C SER A 424 -20.46 -16.37 -24.19
N GLU A 425 -19.70 -17.40 -23.82
CA GLU A 425 -19.97 -18.23 -22.64
C GLU A 425 -19.85 -17.41 -21.34
N LEU A 426 -18.80 -16.59 -21.20
CA LEU A 426 -18.63 -15.70 -20.05
C LEU A 426 -19.75 -14.65 -19.96
N LEU A 427 -20.14 -14.06 -21.09
CA LEU A 427 -21.29 -13.16 -21.15
C LEU A 427 -22.58 -13.83 -20.68
N THR A 428 -22.84 -15.06 -21.15
CA THR A 428 -24.02 -15.84 -20.74
C THR A 428 -24.02 -16.06 -19.23
N ARG A 429 -22.88 -16.44 -18.65
CA ARG A 429 -22.74 -16.62 -17.21
C ARG A 429 -23.00 -15.35 -16.40
N PHE A 430 -22.52 -14.19 -16.87
CA PHE A 430 -22.83 -12.91 -16.23
C PHE A 430 -24.32 -12.53 -16.32
N LYS A 431 -25.00 -12.89 -17.42
CA LYS A 431 -26.46 -12.70 -17.55
C LYS A 431 -27.23 -13.58 -16.57
N GLU A 432 -26.80 -14.83 -16.39
CA GLU A 432 -27.38 -15.75 -15.40
C GLU A 432 -27.17 -15.24 -13.96
N ASP A 433 -25.95 -14.81 -13.63
CA ASP A 433 -25.63 -14.22 -12.32
C ASP A 433 -26.47 -12.98 -12.03
N LEU A 434 -26.65 -12.10 -13.03
CA LEU A 434 -27.52 -10.93 -12.92
C LEU A 434 -28.97 -11.34 -12.68
N ALA A 435 -29.53 -12.23 -13.50
CA ALA A 435 -30.91 -12.69 -13.38
C ALA A 435 -31.18 -13.34 -12.01
N LYS A 436 -30.24 -14.16 -11.52
CA LYS A 436 -30.31 -14.76 -10.19
C LYS A 436 -30.34 -13.69 -9.10
N LEU A 437 -29.45 -12.71 -9.16
CA LEU A 437 -29.38 -11.63 -8.17
C LEU A 437 -30.63 -10.73 -8.19
N GLU A 438 -31.23 -10.52 -9.37
CA GLU A 438 -32.51 -9.82 -9.49
C GLU A 438 -33.67 -10.61 -8.89
N ALA A 439 -33.71 -11.92 -9.09
CA ALA A 439 -34.71 -12.79 -8.45
C ALA A 439 -34.56 -12.80 -6.92
N GLU A 440 -33.32 -12.84 -6.40
CA GLU A 440 -33.03 -12.72 -4.96
C GLU A 440 -33.48 -11.37 -4.38
N ARG A 441 -33.25 -10.28 -5.12
CA ARG A 441 -33.75 -8.95 -4.76
C ARG A 441 -35.26 -8.93 -4.67
N ASP A 442 -35.95 -9.44 -5.69
CA ASP A 442 -37.41 -9.38 -5.78
C ASP A 442 -38.06 -10.20 -4.66
N LYS A 443 -37.53 -11.40 -4.39
CA LYS A 443 -37.91 -12.21 -3.22
C LYS A 443 -37.71 -11.45 -1.90
N ALA A 444 -36.55 -10.82 -1.70
CA ALA A 444 -36.27 -10.06 -0.49
C ALA A 444 -37.18 -8.82 -0.32
N VAL A 445 -37.62 -8.21 -1.42
CA VAL A 445 -38.60 -7.11 -1.42
C VAL A 445 -39.98 -7.63 -1.03
N GLU A 446 -40.42 -8.74 -1.60
CA GLU A 446 -41.69 -9.40 -1.25
C GLU A 446 -41.73 -9.79 0.23
N GLU A 447 -40.67 -10.44 0.74
CA GLU A 447 -40.56 -10.83 2.16
C GLU A 447 -40.58 -9.61 3.10
N ALA A 448 -39.90 -8.52 2.74
CA ALA A 448 -39.89 -7.30 3.54
C ALA A 448 -41.27 -6.63 3.58
N ILE A 449 -42.00 -6.62 2.46
CA ILE A 449 -43.37 -6.09 2.40
C ILE A 449 -44.34 -6.99 3.19
N ALA A 450 -44.23 -8.31 3.04
CA ALA A 450 -45.06 -9.27 3.78
C ALA A 450 -44.87 -9.15 5.29
N LYS A 451 -43.63 -9.00 5.75
CA LYS A 451 -43.33 -8.79 7.18
C LYS A 451 -44.00 -7.53 7.75
N VAL A 452 -43.96 -6.41 7.02
CA VAL A 452 -44.65 -5.18 7.45
C VAL A 452 -46.15 -5.40 7.51
N LYS A 453 -46.74 -6.07 6.51
CA LYS A 453 -48.18 -6.40 6.49
C LYS A 453 -48.60 -7.25 7.70
N ASP A 454 -47.80 -8.22 8.09
CA ASP A 454 -48.11 -9.06 9.25
C ASP A 454 -47.92 -8.30 10.58
N GLU A 455 -46.96 -7.37 10.67
CA GLU A 455 -46.74 -6.53 11.88
C GLU A 455 -47.81 -5.44 12.10
N THR A 456 -48.59 -5.12 11.07
CA THR A 456 -49.66 -4.09 11.11
C THR A 456 -51.07 -4.66 11.15
N LYS A 457 -51.23 -5.97 10.98
CA LYS A 457 -52.51 -6.71 10.91
C LYS A 457 -53.45 -6.51 12.11
N ASP A 458 -52.89 -6.29 13.31
CA ASP A 458 -53.65 -6.21 14.58
C ASP A 458 -53.76 -4.78 15.17
N LYS A 459 -53.42 -3.73 14.40
CA LYS A 459 -53.45 -2.34 14.89
C LYS A 459 -54.48 -1.52 14.10
N GLU A 460 -55.51 -0.98 14.77
CA GLU A 460 -56.43 0.01 14.19
C GLU A 460 -55.67 1.27 13.74
N LYS A 461 -55.18 1.32 12.50
CA LYS A 461 -54.45 2.47 11.95
C LYS A 461 -54.67 2.70 10.45
N ASP A 462 -54.60 3.99 10.13
CA ASP A 462 -54.61 4.67 8.82
C ASP A 462 -53.92 3.89 7.68
N GLU A 463 -54.70 3.41 6.72
CA GLU A 463 -54.26 2.65 5.53
C GLU A 463 -53.11 3.32 4.77
N LYS A 464 -53.12 4.67 4.68
CA LYS A 464 -52.06 5.42 3.97
C LYS A 464 -50.71 5.31 4.68
N LYS A 465 -50.72 5.15 6.00
CA LYS A 465 -49.50 5.01 6.80
C LYS A 465 -48.90 3.61 6.64
N ASP A 466 -49.75 2.59 6.49
CA ASP A 466 -49.34 1.21 6.24
C ASP A 466 -48.75 1.02 4.84
N GLU A 467 -49.40 1.56 3.80
CA GLU A 467 -48.88 1.55 2.43
C GLU A 467 -47.50 2.23 2.33
N LYS A 468 -47.32 3.36 3.03
CA LYS A 468 -46.04 4.06 3.09
C LYS A 468 -44.95 3.22 3.80
N ALA A 469 -45.31 2.49 4.85
CA ALA A 469 -44.37 1.62 5.57
C ALA A 469 -43.94 0.42 4.71
N GLN A 470 -44.88 -0.22 4.01
CA GLN A 470 -44.60 -1.31 3.08
C GLN A 470 -43.68 -0.85 1.95
N LYS A 471 -43.97 0.30 1.32
CA LYS A 471 -43.12 0.88 0.28
C LYS A 471 -41.71 1.18 0.79
N ALA A 472 -41.58 1.74 1.99
CA ALA A 472 -40.29 2.02 2.60
C ALA A 472 -39.48 0.75 2.88
N ALA A 473 -40.13 -0.32 3.35
CA ALA A 473 -39.49 -1.62 3.58
C ALA A 473 -39.03 -2.28 2.28
N GLY A 474 -39.87 -2.25 1.24
CA GLY A 474 -39.51 -2.72 -0.10
C GLY A 474 -38.34 -1.94 -0.70
N GLU A 475 -38.34 -0.60 -0.59
CA GLU A 475 -37.20 0.21 -1.02
C GLU A 475 -35.93 -0.09 -0.23
N ALA A 476 -36.02 -0.29 1.08
CA ALA A 476 -34.88 -0.63 1.93
C ALA A 476 -34.30 -2.01 1.55
N ALA A 477 -35.14 -3.00 1.26
CA ALA A 477 -34.71 -4.31 0.76
C ALA A 477 -34.02 -4.17 -0.61
N LYS A 478 -34.63 -3.45 -1.56
CA LYS A 478 -34.05 -3.19 -2.89
C LYS A 478 -32.67 -2.52 -2.84
N ARG A 479 -32.46 -1.59 -1.91
CA ARG A 479 -31.19 -0.88 -1.74
C ARG A 479 -30.03 -1.82 -1.40
N LYS A 480 -30.28 -2.96 -0.73
CA LYS A 480 -29.25 -3.95 -0.37
C LYS A 480 -28.59 -4.59 -1.60
N PHE A 481 -29.32 -4.71 -2.71
CA PHE A 481 -28.86 -5.35 -3.95
C PHE A 481 -28.38 -4.36 -5.02
N SER A 482 -28.77 -3.08 -4.89
CA SER A 482 -28.65 -2.07 -5.96
C SER A 482 -27.22 -1.90 -6.50
N SER A 483 -26.20 -1.96 -5.62
CA SER A 483 -24.81 -1.80 -6.06
C SER A 483 -24.29 -3.01 -6.85
N LYS A 484 -24.61 -4.23 -6.41
CA LYS A 484 -24.19 -5.47 -7.08
C LYS A 484 -24.89 -5.62 -8.43
N ILE A 485 -26.21 -5.41 -8.48
CA ILE A 485 -26.99 -5.43 -9.73
C ILE A 485 -26.46 -4.40 -10.73
N ARG A 486 -26.22 -3.15 -10.28
CA ARG A 486 -25.63 -2.13 -11.15
C ARG A 486 -24.27 -2.53 -11.71
N THR A 487 -23.44 -3.20 -10.91
CA THR A 487 -22.13 -3.68 -11.34
C THR A 487 -22.27 -4.76 -12.42
N LEU A 488 -23.07 -5.79 -12.18
CA LEU A 488 -23.32 -6.85 -13.16
C LEU A 488 -24.01 -6.33 -14.42
N THR A 489 -24.98 -5.42 -14.29
CA THR A 489 -25.61 -4.76 -15.44
C THR A 489 -24.59 -4.01 -16.30
N ASN A 490 -23.64 -3.31 -15.69
CA ASN A 490 -22.60 -2.61 -16.43
C ASN A 490 -21.66 -3.60 -17.14
N ILE A 491 -21.27 -4.70 -16.48
CA ILE A 491 -20.45 -5.76 -17.09
C ILE A 491 -21.18 -6.38 -18.29
N VAL A 492 -22.44 -6.80 -18.12
CA VAL A 492 -23.23 -7.38 -19.20
C VAL A 492 -23.32 -6.42 -20.39
N ARG A 493 -23.62 -5.13 -20.15
CA ARG A 493 -23.67 -4.12 -21.21
C ARG A 493 -22.33 -3.93 -21.92
N GLU A 494 -21.23 -3.92 -21.18
CA GLU A 494 -19.90 -3.78 -21.76
C GLU A 494 -19.61 -4.97 -22.69
N LEU A 495 -19.84 -6.19 -22.23
CA LEU A 495 -19.63 -7.41 -23.01
C LEU A 495 -20.58 -7.54 -24.21
N GLU A 496 -21.85 -7.14 -24.07
CA GLU A 496 -22.77 -7.02 -25.21
C GLU A 496 -22.28 -6.00 -26.24
N GLY A 497 -21.73 -4.88 -25.79
CA GLY A 497 -21.11 -3.89 -26.66
C GLY A 497 -19.97 -4.49 -27.48
N HIS A 498 -19.10 -5.29 -26.85
CA HIS A 498 -18.01 -5.98 -27.55
C HIS A 498 -18.51 -7.04 -28.53
N LEU A 499 -19.55 -7.80 -28.17
CA LEU A 499 -20.21 -8.73 -29.09
C LEU A 499 -20.76 -8.01 -30.33
N HIS A 500 -21.39 -6.85 -30.16
CA HIS A 500 -21.85 -6.04 -31.30
C HIS A 500 -20.69 -5.57 -32.18
N LEU A 501 -19.54 -5.19 -31.60
CA LEU A 501 -18.34 -4.83 -32.37
C LEU A 501 -17.83 -5.99 -33.22
N VAL A 502 -17.79 -7.21 -32.69
CA VAL A 502 -17.41 -8.43 -33.43
C VAL A 502 -18.30 -8.66 -34.65
N HIS A 503 -19.58 -8.29 -34.55
CA HIS A 503 -20.53 -8.36 -35.67
C HIS A 503 -20.57 -7.13 -36.57
N GLY A 504 -19.70 -6.12 -36.34
CA GLY A 504 -19.69 -4.86 -37.09
C GLY A 504 -20.88 -3.93 -36.81
N ALA A 505 -21.67 -4.19 -35.76
CA ALA A 505 -22.86 -3.44 -35.40
C ALA A 505 -22.51 -2.22 -34.51
N HIS A 506 -21.83 -1.22 -35.07
CA HIS A 506 -21.31 -0.08 -34.31
C HIS A 506 -22.38 0.76 -33.57
N ALA A 507 -23.58 0.90 -34.15
CA ALA A 507 -24.68 1.63 -33.49
C ALA A 507 -25.19 0.92 -32.23
N ASP A 508 -25.31 -0.42 -32.29
CA ASP A 508 -25.73 -1.23 -31.14
C ASP A 508 -24.62 -1.30 -30.09
N ALA A 509 -23.35 -1.38 -30.51
CA ALA A 509 -22.20 -1.27 -29.62
C ALA A 509 -22.22 0.07 -28.85
N LEU A 510 -22.41 1.20 -29.55
CA LEU A 510 -22.51 2.53 -28.95
C LEU A 510 -23.68 2.61 -27.94
N ALA A 511 -24.84 2.05 -28.27
CA ALA A 511 -26.01 2.03 -27.39
C ALA A 511 -25.76 1.24 -26.09
N SER A 512 -24.93 0.19 -26.16
CA SER A 512 -24.48 -0.57 -24.99
C SER A 512 -23.45 0.20 -24.17
N PHE A 513 -22.34 0.64 -24.78
CA PHE A 513 -21.23 1.28 -24.06
C PHE A 513 -21.56 2.65 -23.48
N SER A 514 -22.43 3.43 -24.12
CA SER A 514 -22.83 4.77 -23.62
C SER A 514 -23.48 4.73 -22.24
N LYS A 515 -24.02 3.57 -21.83
CA LYS A 515 -24.62 3.34 -20.51
C LYS A 515 -23.61 2.87 -19.45
N VAL A 516 -22.37 2.58 -19.85
CA VAL A 516 -21.30 2.09 -18.97
C VAL A 516 -20.42 3.28 -18.57
N SER A 517 -20.53 3.72 -17.32
CA SER A 517 -19.80 4.91 -16.85
C SER A 517 -18.28 4.72 -16.87
N THR A 518 -17.82 3.50 -16.66
CA THR A 518 -16.41 3.09 -16.56
C THR A 518 -15.74 2.82 -17.91
N PHE A 519 -16.51 2.67 -18.99
CA PHE A 519 -15.95 2.41 -20.32
C PHE A 519 -15.13 3.60 -20.82
N ASP A 520 -14.00 3.30 -21.46
CA ASP A 520 -13.03 4.28 -21.95
C ASP A 520 -13.69 5.31 -22.88
N LYS A 521 -13.49 6.60 -22.58
CA LYS A 521 -14.19 7.67 -23.30
C LYS A 521 -13.52 8.04 -24.63
N GLY A 522 -12.24 7.72 -24.79
CA GLY A 522 -11.55 7.85 -26.08
C GLY A 522 -12.07 6.81 -27.07
N TRP A 523 -12.09 5.55 -26.65
CA TRP A 523 -12.61 4.43 -27.42
C TRP A 523 -14.10 4.60 -27.72
N LEU A 524 -14.90 5.05 -26.75
CA LEU A 524 -16.32 5.34 -26.99
C LEU A 524 -16.52 6.38 -28.10
N ALA A 525 -15.70 7.44 -28.13
CA ALA A 525 -15.77 8.44 -29.18
C ALA A 525 -15.38 7.87 -30.56
N PHE A 526 -14.40 6.96 -30.60
CA PHE A 526 -14.06 6.23 -31.83
C PHE A 526 -15.21 5.34 -32.32
N ILE A 527 -15.83 4.56 -31.44
CA ILE A 527 -17.01 3.76 -31.78
C ILE A 527 -18.17 4.65 -32.22
N GLN A 528 -18.36 5.80 -31.58
CA GLN A 528 -19.37 6.78 -31.94
C GLN A 528 -19.16 7.34 -33.35
N GLN A 529 -17.90 7.55 -33.73
CA GLN A 529 -17.53 7.95 -35.09
C GLN A 529 -17.82 6.81 -36.10
N GLN A 530 -17.46 5.56 -35.79
CA GLN A 530 -17.78 4.39 -36.63
C GLN A 530 -19.30 4.15 -36.78
N ALA A 531 -20.10 4.60 -35.80
CA ALA A 531 -21.57 4.58 -35.88
C ALA A 531 -22.17 5.73 -36.71
N GLY A 532 -21.35 6.63 -37.28
CA GLY A 532 -21.78 7.76 -38.10
C GLY A 532 -22.20 9.01 -37.33
N GLU A 533 -21.97 9.08 -36.01
CA GLU A 533 -22.30 10.26 -35.19
C GLU A 533 -21.12 11.26 -35.08
N THR A 534 -20.57 11.68 -36.22
CA THR A 534 -19.29 12.40 -36.32
C THR A 534 -19.17 13.64 -35.43
N ASP A 535 -20.11 14.58 -35.47
CA ASP A 535 -20.03 15.81 -34.67
C ASP A 535 -20.03 15.53 -33.16
N LYS A 536 -20.79 14.51 -32.73
CA LYS A 536 -20.83 14.08 -31.33
C LYS A 536 -19.53 13.40 -30.93
N ALA A 537 -18.98 12.55 -31.79
CA ALA A 537 -17.69 11.89 -31.57
C ALA A 537 -16.56 12.91 -31.40
N ILE A 538 -16.45 13.89 -32.30
CA ILE A 538 -15.46 14.97 -32.25
C ILE A 538 -15.61 15.80 -30.96
N SER A 539 -16.86 16.13 -30.58
CA SER A 539 -17.13 16.84 -29.32
C SER A 539 -16.72 16.02 -28.09
N ALA A 540 -17.05 14.72 -28.08
CA ALA A 540 -16.74 13.81 -27.00
C ALA A 540 -15.22 13.62 -26.82
N ILE A 541 -14.47 13.42 -27.90
CA ILE A 541 -13.02 13.22 -27.83
C ILE A 541 -12.28 14.49 -27.42
N ASN A 542 -12.70 15.67 -27.91
CA ASN A 542 -12.13 16.95 -27.48
C ASN A 542 -12.37 17.18 -25.98
N LYS A 543 -13.57 16.88 -25.48
CA LYS A 543 -13.86 16.93 -24.05
C LYS A 543 -13.00 15.94 -23.26
N HIS A 544 -12.81 14.74 -23.77
CA HIS A 544 -11.97 13.72 -23.13
C HIS A 544 -10.52 14.20 -23.02
N VAL A 545 -9.89 14.64 -24.11
CA VAL A 545 -8.51 15.17 -24.10
C VAL A 545 -8.37 16.40 -23.19
N SER A 546 -9.35 17.32 -23.20
CA SER A 546 -9.30 18.50 -22.32
C SER A 546 -9.26 18.16 -20.82
N SER A 547 -9.82 17.00 -20.44
CA SER A 547 -9.83 16.51 -19.06
C SER A 547 -8.59 15.66 -18.71
N HIS A 548 -7.80 15.28 -19.71
CA HIS A 548 -6.63 14.39 -19.63
C HIS A 548 -5.41 15.04 -20.32
N LYS A 549 -5.21 16.33 -20.08
CA LYS A 549 -4.09 17.10 -20.66
C LYS A 549 -2.75 16.44 -20.32
N GLY A 550 -1.88 16.32 -21.31
CA GLY A 550 -0.54 15.72 -21.16
C GLY A 550 -0.51 14.19 -21.22
N GLU A 551 -1.64 13.54 -21.49
CA GLU A 551 -1.72 12.08 -21.57
C GLU A 551 -1.71 11.59 -23.02
N VAL A 552 -0.89 10.58 -23.30
CA VAL A 552 -0.66 10.12 -24.68
C VAL A 552 -1.82 9.30 -25.25
N VAL A 553 -2.50 8.48 -24.44
CA VAL A 553 -3.59 7.60 -24.90
C VAL A 553 -4.82 8.40 -25.35
N PRO A 554 -5.31 9.40 -24.59
CA PRO A 554 -6.41 10.26 -25.07
C PRO A 554 -6.08 11.01 -26.37
N LEU A 555 -4.83 11.46 -26.53
CA LEU A 555 -4.40 12.12 -27.77
C LEU A 555 -4.32 11.15 -28.95
N ALA A 556 -3.84 9.92 -28.73
CA ALA A 556 -3.88 8.87 -29.75
C ALA A 556 -5.31 8.60 -30.24
N TRP A 557 -6.28 8.53 -29.33
CA TRP A 557 -7.70 8.42 -29.70
C TRP A 557 -8.20 9.64 -30.47
N LYS A 558 -7.79 10.85 -30.11
CA LYS A 558 -8.13 12.09 -30.85
C LYS A 558 -7.63 12.04 -32.29
N VAL A 559 -6.39 11.59 -32.50
CA VAL A 559 -5.83 11.41 -33.84
C VAL A 559 -6.67 10.41 -34.63
N ALA A 560 -6.95 9.23 -34.07
CA ALA A 560 -7.72 8.20 -34.75
C ALA A 560 -9.14 8.66 -35.12
N VAL A 561 -9.85 9.32 -34.19
CA VAL A 561 -11.21 9.85 -34.42
C VAL A 561 -11.22 10.92 -35.51
N LEU A 562 -10.31 11.89 -35.46
CA LEU A 562 -10.26 12.97 -36.45
C LEU A 562 -9.87 12.48 -37.82
N TRP A 563 -8.96 11.50 -37.88
CA TRP A 563 -8.53 10.89 -39.13
C TRP A 563 -9.67 10.12 -39.80
N ASP A 564 -10.39 9.29 -39.05
CA ASP A 564 -11.54 8.54 -39.55
C ASP A 564 -12.71 9.46 -39.96
N ALA A 565 -12.86 10.61 -39.31
CA ALA A 565 -13.83 11.64 -39.66
C ALA A 565 -13.43 12.52 -40.88
N ASP A 566 -12.37 12.15 -41.61
CA ASP A 566 -11.80 12.90 -42.74
C ASP A 566 -11.42 14.36 -42.39
N LYS A 567 -11.05 14.62 -41.13
CA LYS A 567 -10.56 15.92 -40.64
C LYS A 567 -9.03 15.95 -40.63
N LYS A 568 -8.42 15.69 -41.80
CA LYS A 568 -6.96 15.47 -41.92
C LYS A 568 -6.08 16.56 -41.31
N GLU A 569 -6.42 17.84 -41.51
CA GLU A 569 -5.65 18.95 -40.94
C GLU A 569 -5.73 19.01 -39.41
N ASP A 570 -6.90 18.74 -38.83
CA ASP A 570 -7.05 18.73 -37.38
C ASP A 570 -6.44 17.46 -36.76
N ALA A 571 -6.52 16.33 -37.47
CA ALA A 571 -5.82 15.11 -37.11
C ALA A 571 -4.30 15.32 -37.09
N LYS A 572 -3.74 16.01 -38.10
CA LYS A 572 -2.31 16.38 -38.15
C LYS A 572 -1.91 17.22 -36.94
N LYS A 573 -2.67 18.27 -36.59
CA LYS A 573 -2.40 19.08 -35.40
C LYS A 573 -2.44 18.24 -34.12
N ALA A 574 -3.44 17.37 -33.96
CA ALA A 574 -3.53 16.46 -32.82
C ALA A 574 -2.36 15.45 -32.79
N PHE A 575 -1.88 15.03 -33.96
CA PHE A 575 -0.71 14.16 -34.09
C PHE A 575 0.55 14.89 -33.63
N GLU A 576 0.75 16.14 -34.04
CA GLU A 576 1.87 16.98 -33.58
C GLU A 576 1.81 17.24 -32.07
N GLU A 577 0.61 17.48 -31.50
CA GLU A 577 0.41 17.54 -30.04
C GLU A 577 0.84 16.24 -29.34
N LEU A 578 0.47 15.07 -29.90
CA LEU A 578 0.91 13.77 -29.39
C LEU A 578 2.43 13.61 -29.48
N ARG A 579 3.03 13.99 -30.61
CA ARG A 579 4.48 13.89 -30.85
C ARG A 579 5.27 14.68 -29.82
N ALA A 580 4.79 15.87 -29.42
CA ALA A 580 5.46 16.71 -28.44
C ALA A 580 5.62 16.05 -27.05
N ILE A 581 4.82 15.02 -26.74
CA ILE A 581 4.86 14.28 -25.47
C ILE A 581 5.15 12.79 -25.65
N SER A 582 5.63 12.35 -26.82
CA SER A 582 5.73 10.92 -27.15
C SER A 582 7.11 10.29 -26.95
N SER A 583 8.05 11.04 -26.39
CA SER A 583 9.47 10.68 -26.29
C SER A 583 9.77 9.25 -25.79
N THR A 584 8.91 8.70 -24.91
CA THR A 584 9.09 7.38 -24.30
C THR A 584 7.96 6.40 -24.63
N ILE A 585 7.12 6.67 -25.63
CA ILE A 585 6.01 5.79 -25.98
C ILE A 585 6.54 4.43 -26.49
N ASP A 586 5.91 3.35 -26.03
CA ASP A 586 6.02 2.02 -26.63
C ASP A 586 5.20 1.91 -27.93
N LEU A 587 5.82 2.29 -29.06
CA LEU A 587 5.17 2.37 -30.38
C LEU A 587 4.51 1.06 -30.86
N ASN A 588 4.96 -0.08 -30.35
CA ASN A 588 4.49 -1.39 -30.77
C ASN A 588 3.16 -1.81 -30.09
N THR A 589 2.63 -1.01 -29.18
CA THR A 589 1.31 -1.30 -28.60
C THR A 589 0.19 -1.00 -29.59
N PRO A 590 -0.93 -1.76 -29.60
CA PRO A 590 -2.03 -1.59 -30.54
C PRO A 590 -2.53 -0.15 -30.66
N VAL A 591 -2.63 0.57 -29.54
CA VAL A 591 -3.12 1.96 -29.48
C VAL A 591 -2.26 2.94 -30.28
N PHE A 592 -0.95 2.73 -30.37
CA PHE A 592 -0.05 3.57 -31.16
C PHE A 592 0.28 2.98 -32.53
N GLN A 593 0.28 1.64 -32.65
CA GLN A 593 0.50 0.95 -33.91
C GLN A 593 -0.55 1.31 -34.96
N GLN A 594 -1.83 1.48 -34.56
CA GLN A 594 -2.89 1.95 -35.45
C GLN A 594 -2.61 3.33 -36.07
N LEU A 595 -1.75 4.14 -35.45
CA LEU A 595 -1.39 5.47 -35.95
C LEU A 595 -0.25 5.42 -36.98
N GLN A 596 0.43 4.28 -37.17
CA GLN A 596 1.55 4.18 -38.10
C GLN A 596 1.18 4.47 -39.57
N PRO A 597 0.05 3.96 -40.11
CA PRO A 597 -0.40 4.35 -41.45
C PRO A 597 -0.66 5.85 -41.57
N ILE A 598 -1.23 6.46 -40.52
CA ILE A 598 -1.51 7.90 -40.44
C ILE A 598 -0.19 8.69 -40.46
N ALA A 599 0.78 8.28 -39.64
CA ALA A 599 2.10 8.90 -39.56
C ALA A 599 2.79 8.90 -40.93
N LYS A 600 2.73 7.75 -41.63
CA LYS A 600 3.29 7.60 -42.97
C LYS A 600 2.61 8.51 -43.99
N GLU A 601 1.29 8.62 -43.99
CA GLU A 601 0.55 9.51 -44.91
C GLU A 601 0.84 10.99 -44.61
N LEU A 602 1.06 11.34 -43.35
CA LEU A 602 1.50 12.68 -42.92
C LEU A 602 2.97 12.98 -43.21
N GLY A 603 3.74 12.00 -43.71
CA GLY A 603 5.15 12.15 -44.07
C GLY A 603 6.14 12.04 -42.92
N PHE A 604 5.74 11.45 -41.78
CA PHE A 604 6.65 11.16 -40.67
C PHE A 604 7.41 9.84 -40.86
N GLU A 605 8.56 9.72 -40.21
CA GLU A 605 9.34 8.48 -40.15
C GLU A 605 8.60 7.39 -39.35
N ALA A 606 9.06 6.14 -39.48
CA ALA A 606 8.48 4.99 -38.75
C ALA A 606 8.56 5.17 -37.23
N ASP A 607 9.66 5.76 -36.74
CA ASP A 607 9.72 6.31 -35.40
C ASP A 607 9.33 7.78 -35.44
N TRP A 608 8.05 8.05 -35.23
CA TRP A 608 7.51 9.40 -35.27
C TRP A 608 7.68 10.14 -33.93
N ARG A 609 8.35 9.58 -32.94
CA ARG A 609 8.53 10.24 -31.63
C ARG A 609 9.42 11.47 -31.75
N LEU A 610 9.26 12.40 -30.81
CA LEU A 610 10.19 13.53 -30.65
C LEU A 610 11.01 13.36 -29.37
N PRO A 611 12.28 13.79 -29.38
CA PRO A 611 13.05 13.87 -28.15
C PRO A 611 12.35 14.80 -27.16
N ARG A 612 12.48 14.49 -25.87
CA ARG A 612 11.89 15.29 -24.81
C ARG A 612 12.67 16.59 -24.63
N GLU A 613 11.96 17.71 -24.58
CA GLU A 613 12.51 18.94 -24.01
C GLU A 613 12.46 18.88 -22.48
N ILE A 614 13.61 19.18 -21.87
CA ILE A 614 13.83 19.06 -20.42
C ILE A 614 13.82 20.50 -19.86
N PRO A 615 12.76 20.90 -19.11
CA PRO A 615 12.73 22.17 -18.38
C PRO A 615 14.00 22.47 -17.54
N GLU A 616 14.27 23.71 -17.17
CA GLU A 616 15.48 24.04 -16.38
C GLU A 616 15.25 23.99 -14.85
N ASP A 617 14.01 23.76 -14.41
CA ASP A 617 13.53 24.04 -13.05
C ASP A 617 13.48 22.84 -12.09
N PHE A 618 13.96 21.65 -12.48
CA PHE A 618 13.89 20.47 -11.59
C PHE A 618 15.10 20.28 -10.68
N GLY A 619 16.07 21.19 -10.75
CA GLY A 619 17.35 21.04 -10.08
C GLY A 619 18.15 19.84 -10.64
N ASP A 620 19.26 19.53 -9.98
CA ASP A 620 20.07 18.37 -10.37
C ASP A 620 19.35 17.05 -10.01
N ARG A 621 19.49 16.00 -10.81
CA ARG A 621 18.80 14.70 -10.65
C ARG A 621 19.86 13.60 -10.67
N PRO A 622 20.03 12.80 -9.59
CA PRO A 622 20.99 11.71 -9.61
C PRO A 622 20.62 10.65 -10.66
N ASN A 623 21.56 9.79 -11.03
CA ASN A 623 21.20 8.63 -11.82
C ASN A 623 20.28 7.72 -10.99
N LEU A 624 19.12 7.37 -11.55
CA LEU A 624 18.13 6.53 -10.87
C LEU A 624 18.73 5.18 -10.43
N ALA A 625 19.67 4.62 -11.19
CA ALA A 625 20.33 3.37 -10.83
C ALA A 625 21.10 3.45 -9.50
N ASP A 626 21.58 4.64 -9.12
CA ASP A 626 22.33 4.85 -7.88
C ASP A 626 21.41 4.81 -6.63
N LEU A 627 20.10 5.01 -6.81
CA LEU A 627 19.11 4.97 -5.72
C LEU A 627 18.64 3.55 -5.40
N GLY A 628 18.77 2.61 -6.34
CA GLY A 628 18.34 1.23 -6.16
C GLY A 628 17.78 0.57 -7.43
N PRO A 629 17.44 -0.72 -7.34
CA PRO A 629 16.92 -1.48 -8.47
C PRO A 629 15.48 -1.07 -8.80
N PHE A 630 15.13 -1.16 -10.08
CA PHE A 630 13.77 -0.87 -10.55
C PHE A 630 12.71 -1.81 -9.96
N ARG A 631 13.13 -3.04 -9.62
CA ARG A 631 12.26 -4.08 -9.08
C ARG A 631 12.83 -4.55 -7.75
N TRP A 632 11.93 -4.87 -6.82
CA TRP A 632 12.32 -5.64 -5.65
C TRP A 632 12.57 -7.10 -6.04
N SER A 633 13.56 -7.72 -5.41
CA SER A 633 13.83 -9.16 -5.46
C SER A 633 14.03 -9.72 -4.06
N PRO A 634 13.73 -11.02 -3.84
CA PRO A 634 13.98 -11.66 -2.55
C PRO A 634 15.47 -11.65 -2.18
N SER A 635 15.76 -11.78 -0.89
CA SER A 635 17.12 -11.78 -0.35
C SER A 635 17.59 -13.21 -0.07
N ALA A 636 18.88 -13.48 -0.20
CA ALA A 636 19.46 -14.76 0.20
C ALA A 636 19.23 -15.01 1.71
N ALA A 637 18.87 -16.25 2.05
CA ALA A 637 18.75 -16.69 3.43
C ALA A 637 20.14 -16.87 4.08
N PRO A 638 20.33 -16.50 5.36
CA PRO A 638 21.55 -16.83 6.07
C PRO A 638 21.79 -18.35 6.13
N GLU A 639 23.02 -18.78 5.86
CA GLU A 639 23.39 -20.20 5.98
C GLU A 639 23.39 -20.67 7.45
N PHE A 640 23.02 -21.93 7.68
CA PHE A 640 23.12 -22.57 8.98
C PHE A 640 23.60 -24.02 8.85
N ALA A 641 24.17 -24.55 9.94
CA ALA A 641 24.67 -25.91 10.03
C ALA A 641 24.58 -26.42 11.48
N LEU A 642 23.41 -26.93 11.86
CA LEU A 642 23.04 -27.21 13.25
C LEU A 642 22.74 -28.70 13.46
N LYS A 643 22.49 -29.12 14.71
CA LYS A 643 22.22 -30.52 15.07
C LYS A 643 20.80 -30.72 15.58
N ASP A 644 20.18 -31.84 15.20
CA ASP A 644 18.92 -32.30 15.77
C ASP A 644 19.10 -33.06 17.09
N HIS A 645 17.99 -33.53 17.68
CA HIS A 645 17.96 -34.31 18.93
C HIS A 645 18.75 -35.64 18.86
N LEU A 646 19.00 -36.17 17.66
CA LEU A 646 19.82 -37.37 17.39
C LEU A 646 21.29 -37.01 17.08
N SER A 647 21.68 -35.75 17.25
CA SER A 647 22.99 -35.22 16.86
C SER A 647 23.30 -35.32 15.36
N LYS A 648 22.28 -35.57 14.51
CA LYS A 648 22.43 -35.50 13.05
C LYS A 648 22.51 -34.03 12.64
N LYS A 649 23.46 -33.74 11.75
CA LYS A 649 23.67 -32.39 11.22
C LYS A 649 22.66 -32.09 10.12
N HIS A 650 22.09 -30.90 10.16
CA HIS A 650 21.21 -30.33 9.14
C HIS A 650 21.73 -28.95 8.75
N SER A 651 21.71 -28.64 7.47
CA SER A 651 22.18 -27.38 6.91
C SER A 651 21.19 -26.84 5.89
N LEU A 652 21.23 -25.53 5.62
CA LEU A 652 20.41 -24.94 4.57
C LEU A 652 20.72 -25.55 3.20
N ALA A 653 22.01 -25.85 2.94
CA ALA A 653 22.46 -26.51 1.72
C ALA A 653 21.79 -27.88 1.45
N ASP A 654 21.30 -28.59 2.48
CA ASP A 654 20.54 -29.84 2.31
C ASP A 654 19.19 -29.64 1.61
N TYR A 655 18.76 -28.39 1.46
CA TYR A 655 17.55 -27.97 0.76
C TYR A 655 17.86 -27.32 -0.59
N SER A 656 19.10 -27.29 -1.06
CA SER A 656 19.39 -26.81 -2.42
C SER A 656 18.58 -27.59 -3.46
N GLY A 657 17.92 -26.88 -4.38
CA GLY A 657 17.04 -27.48 -5.39
C GLY A 657 15.62 -27.81 -4.91
N LYS A 658 15.27 -27.58 -3.63
CA LYS A 658 13.90 -27.77 -3.10
C LYS A 658 13.52 -26.68 -2.07
N PRO A 659 12.28 -26.18 -2.07
CA PRO A 659 11.85 -25.19 -1.09
C PRO A 659 11.75 -25.79 0.34
N VAL A 660 11.97 -24.94 1.34
CA VAL A 660 11.87 -25.29 2.77
C VAL A 660 11.18 -24.19 3.58
N VAL A 661 10.30 -24.60 4.49
CA VAL A 661 9.76 -23.76 5.56
C VAL A 661 10.60 -23.93 6.81
N VAL A 662 11.07 -22.83 7.38
CA VAL A 662 11.90 -22.80 8.60
C VAL A 662 11.13 -22.09 9.71
N ILE A 663 10.88 -22.78 10.83
CA ILE A 663 10.17 -22.27 11.99
C ILE A 663 11.15 -22.05 13.14
N PHE A 664 11.29 -20.82 13.62
CA PHE A 664 12.06 -20.45 14.80
C PHE A 664 11.15 -20.38 16.02
N TYR A 665 11.43 -21.20 17.03
CA TYR A 665 10.60 -21.31 18.24
C TYR A 665 11.43 -21.26 19.53
N LEU A 666 10.83 -20.80 20.62
CA LEU A 666 11.53 -20.40 21.86
C LEU A 666 11.70 -21.53 22.89
N GLY A 667 11.82 -22.78 22.42
CA GLY A 667 12.14 -23.93 23.26
C GLY A 667 11.03 -24.49 24.14
N PHE A 668 11.40 -25.44 25.00
CA PHE A 668 10.48 -26.31 25.76
C PHE A 668 9.47 -25.54 26.63
N GLY A 669 9.89 -24.44 27.27
CA GLY A 669 9.06 -23.66 28.18
C GLY A 669 8.01 -22.78 27.50
N CYS A 670 8.01 -22.69 26.17
CA CYS A 670 7.12 -21.82 25.42
C CYS A 670 5.82 -22.55 25.02
N LEU A 671 4.73 -22.31 25.77
CA LEU A 671 3.42 -22.91 25.49
C LEU A 671 2.89 -22.57 24.09
N HIS A 672 3.07 -21.33 23.64
CA HIS A 672 2.61 -20.90 22.31
C HIS A 672 3.42 -21.54 21.18
N CYS A 673 4.70 -21.82 21.40
CA CYS A 673 5.55 -22.55 20.46
C CYS A 673 5.07 -23.99 20.26
N ALA A 674 4.69 -24.65 21.36
CA ALA A 674 4.10 -25.99 21.31
C ALA A 674 2.84 -26.01 20.42
N GLN A 675 1.96 -25.03 20.61
CA GLN A 675 0.74 -24.88 19.82
C GLN A 675 1.06 -24.66 18.34
N GLN A 676 2.06 -23.85 18.02
CA GLN A 676 2.48 -23.63 16.63
C GLN A 676 2.94 -24.92 15.97
N LEU A 677 3.84 -25.66 16.61
CA LEU A 677 4.35 -26.93 16.06
C LEU A 677 3.22 -27.94 15.89
N GLN A 678 2.26 -28.00 16.83
CA GLN A 678 1.07 -28.85 16.72
C GLN A 678 0.11 -28.42 15.61
N ALA A 679 0.02 -27.13 15.29
CA ALA A 679 -0.77 -26.64 14.16
C ALA A 679 -0.14 -27.00 12.81
N PHE A 680 1.19 -27.04 12.73
CA PHE A 680 1.93 -27.39 11.50
C PHE A 680 2.11 -28.89 11.30
N ALA A 681 2.22 -29.68 12.38
CA ALA A 681 2.40 -31.13 12.32
C ALA A 681 1.41 -31.85 11.36
N PRO A 682 0.07 -31.68 11.48
CA PRO A 682 -0.88 -32.36 10.59
C PRO A 682 -0.83 -31.85 9.13
N GLU A 683 -0.27 -30.66 8.91
CA GLU A 683 -0.16 -30.02 7.60
C GLU A 683 1.11 -30.44 6.83
N THR A 684 2.08 -31.06 7.50
CA THR A 684 3.38 -31.46 6.93
C THR A 684 3.23 -32.27 5.65
N GLU A 685 2.32 -33.25 5.61
CA GLU A 685 2.08 -34.07 4.43
C GLU A 685 1.61 -33.21 3.23
N LYS A 686 0.83 -32.15 3.47
CA LYS A 686 0.37 -31.25 2.41
C LYS A 686 1.50 -30.39 1.86
N PHE A 687 2.44 -29.97 2.71
CA PHE A 687 3.66 -29.27 2.29
C PHE A 687 4.60 -30.20 1.51
N GLU A 688 4.82 -31.42 1.97
CA GLU A 688 5.65 -32.41 1.27
C GLU A 688 5.07 -32.76 -0.11
N LYS A 689 3.75 -32.94 -0.21
CA LYS A 689 3.04 -33.10 -1.49
C LYS A 689 3.18 -31.90 -2.42
N ALA A 690 3.41 -30.71 -1.87
CA ALA A 690 3.72 -29.49 -2.62
C ALA A 690 5.22 -29.35 -2.94
N GLY A 691 6.06 -30.31 -2.54
CA GLY A 691 7.51 -30.29 -2.72
C GLY A 691 8.26 -29.43 -1.70
N ILE A 692 7.61 -29.03 -0.60
CA ILE A 692 8.15 -28.11 0.41
C ILE A 692 8.53 -28.91 1.66
N SER A 693 9.79 -28.82 2.07
CA SER A 693 10.25 -29.43 3.33
C SER A 693 9.92 -28.54 4.53
N LEU A 694 9.77 -29.11 5.73
CA LEU A 694 9.64 -28.35 6.98
C LEU A 694 10.82 -28.64 7.91
N ILE A 695 11.28 -27.63 8.64
CA ILE A 695 12.19 -27.77 9.79
C ILE A 695 11.84 -26.76 10.89
N ALA A 696 12.16 -27.10 12.13
CA ALA A 696 12.03 -26.18 13.26
C ALA A 696 13.36 -26.02 14.00
N ILE A 697 13.76 -24.78 14.27
CA ILE A 697 14.98 -24.38 14.97
C ILE A 697 14.59 -23.79 16.33
N SER A 698 15.10 -24.41 17.40
CA SER A 698 14.82 -24.10 18.81
C SER A 698 15.94 -23.30 19.44
N THR A 699 15.60 -22.54 20.49
CA THR A 699 16.58 -22.00 21.45
C THR A 699 17.10 -23.06 22.43
N ASP A 700 16.45 -24.23 22.51
CA ASP A 700 16.86 -25.34 23.38
C ASP A 700 18.31 -25.78 23.11
N ASN A 701 19.02 -26.21 24.16
CA ASN A 701 20.25 -26.98 23.99
C ASN A 701 19.92 -28.44 23.60
N GLN A 702 20.95 -29.28 23.41
CA GLN A 702 20.76 -30.67 22.98
C GLN A 702 20.02 -31.55 23.99
N GLU A 703 20.12 -31.25 25.29
CA GLU A 703 19.42 -31.98 26.35
C GLU A 703 17.96 -31.57 26.41
N ASP A 704 17.69 -30.27 26.43
CA ASP A 704 16.33 -29.71 26.44
C ASP A 704 15.57 -30.07 25.16
N LEU A 705 16.25 -30.15 24.01
CA LEU A 705 15.63 -30.58 22.76
C LEU A 705 15.18 -32.06 22.81
N LYS A 706 15.93 -32.92 23.52
CA LYS A 706 15.50 -34.32 23.76
C LYS A 706 14.31 -34.36 24.70
N ASN A 707 14.31 -33.55 25.77
CA ASN A 707 13.19 -33.44 26.69
C ASN A 707 11.93 -32.92 25.99
N SER A 708 12.07 -31.90 25.14
CA SER A 708 11.02 -31.39 24.24
C SER A 708 10.44 -32.52 23.40
N HIS A 709 11.29 -33.31 22.75
CA HIS A 709 10.85 -34.44 21.93
C HIS A 709 10.02 -35.47 22.71
N GLU A 710 10.42 -35.80 23.93
CA GLU A 710 9.72 -36.79 24.78
C GLU A 710 8.38 -36.26 25.34
N ASN A 711 8.28 -34.95 25.60
CA ASN A 711 7.12 -34.33 26.26
C ASN A 711 6.01 -33.88 25.29
N TYR A 712 6.30 -33.69 24.00
CA TYR A 712 5.30 -33.24 23.02
C TYR A 712 4.28 -34.34 22.59
N GLY A 713 4.30 -35.50 23.24
CA GLY A 713 3.35 -36.60 23.03
C GLY A 713 4.01 -37.81 22.38
N LYS A 714 3.34 -38.97 22.43
CA LYS A 714 3.86 -40.26 21.92
C LYS A 714 4.11 -40.31 20.40
N GLU A 715 3.89 -39.22 19.68
CA GLU A 715 4.08 -39.11 18.23
C GLU A 715 5.29 -38.20 17.94
N THR A 716 6.34 -38.79 17.35
CA THR A 716 7.46 -38.07 16.73
C THR A 716 6.94 -36.97 15.81
N PHE A 717 7.38 -35.72 16.00
CA PHE A 717 7.07 -34.66 15.03
C PHE A 717 7.51 -35.09 13.61
N PRO A 718 6.69 -34.81 12.58
CA PRO A 718 6.95 -35.28 11.22
C PRO A 718 8.07 -34.50 10.51
N PHE A 719 8.71 -33.55 11.18
CA PHE A 719 9.83 -32.76 10.66
C PHE A 719 10.96 -32.62 11.69
N PRO A 720 12.21 -32.37 11.26
CA PRO A 720 13.35 -32.20 12.16
C PRO A 720 13.19 -31.04 13.14
N LEU A 721 13.46 -31.31 14.42
CA LEU A 721 13.68 -30.30 15.45
C LEU A 721 15.19 -30.13 15.66
N ILE A 722 15.67 -28.90 15.59
CA ILE A 722 17.08 -28.52 15.54
C ILE A 722 17.39 -27.56 16.68
N SER A 723 18.55 -27.67 17.33
CA SER A 723 18.96 -26.81 18.45
C SER A 723 19.92 -25.71 17.99
N ASN A 724 19.65 -24.48 18.44
CA ASN A 724 20.52 -23.31 18.30
C ASN A 724 20.66 -22.56 19.63
N SER A 725 21.27 -23.19 20.64
CA SER A 725 21.47 -22.58 21.96
C SER A 725 22.39 -21.34 21.96
N GLU A 726 23.26 -21.20 20.94
CA GLU A 726 24.15 -20.03 20.80
C GLU A 726 23.41 -18.78 20.26
N LEU A 727 22.18 -18.94 19.75
CA LEU A 727 21.33 -17.88 19.18
C LEU A 727 21.91 -17.12 17.98
N ASP A 728 23.06 -17.55 17.44
CA ASP A 728 23.70 -16.94 16.29
C ASP A 728 22.82 -17.00 15.04
N ILE A 729 22.10 -18.12 14.83
CA ILE A 729 21.18 -18.28 13.71
C ILE A 729 19.87 -17.49 13.95
N PHE A 730 19.35 -17.46 15.18
CA PHE A 730 18.22 -16.58 15.53
C PHE A 730 18.53 -15.12 15.19
N LYS A 731 19.71 -14.62 15.58
CA LYS A 731 20.17 -13.26 15.25
C LYS A 731 20.37 -13.07 13.75
N ALA A 732 20.99 -14.03 13.06
CA ALA A 732 21.20 -13.96 11.62
C ALA A 732 19.88 -13.85 10.84
N TYR A 733 18.82 -14.52 11.30
CA TYR A 733 17.45 -14.44 10.74
C TYR A 733 16.60 -13.30 11.31
N ARG A 734 17.14 -12.48 12.23
CA ARG A 734 16.44 -11.39 12.93
C ARG A 734 15.27 -11.85 13.81
N CYS A 735 15.24 -13.11 14.21
CA CYS A 735 14.35 -13.66 15.23
C CYS A 735 14.85 -13.31 16.64
N PHE A 736 15.32 -12.07 16.82
CA PHE A 736 15.92 -11.57 18.06
C PHE A 736 15.64 -10.07 18.17
N ASP A 737 15.29 -9.63 19.37
CA ASP A 737 15.17 -8.23 19.74
C ASP A 737 16.49 -7.74 20.31
N ASP A 738 17.16 -6.87 19.57
CA ASP A 738 18.46 -6.31 19.94
C ASP A 738 18.34 -5.29 21.08
N PHE A 739 17.15 -4.70 21.31
CA PHE A 739 16.97 -3.71 22.37
C PHE A 739 16.79 -4.35 23.74
N GLU A 740 16.04 -5.45 23.82
CA GLU A 740 15.78 -6.17 25.07
C GLU A 740 16.60 -7.44 25.22
N GLN A 741 17.38 -7.81 24.20
CA GLN A 741 18.20 -9.02 24.15
C GLN A 741 17.36 -10.30 24.33
N LYS A 742 16.20 -10.34 23.66
CA LYS A 742 15.23 -11.45 23.74
C LYS A 742 15.02 -12.14 22.41
N THR A 743 14.74 -13.43 22.45
CA THR A 743 14.39 -14.20 21.25
C THR A 743 12.96 -13.92 20.81
N LEU A 744 12.74 -13.96 19.49
CA LEU A 744 11.43 -13.78 18.85
C LEU A 744 11.07 -15.04 18.07
N HIS A 745 9.77 -15.21 17.82
CA HIS A 745 9.30 -16.24 16.90
C HIS A 745 9.59 -15.81 15.46
N GLY A 746 9.76 -16.81 14.59
CA GLY A 746 9.92 -16.55 13.16
C GLY A 746 9.45 -17.71 12.30
N THR A 747 8.86 -17.42 11.15
CA THR A 747 8.50 -18.42 10.15
C THR A 747 8.92 -17.92 8.78
N PHE A 748 9.61 -18.75 8.01
CA PHE A 748 10.18 -18.37 6.72
C PHE A 748 9.82 -19.39 5.64
N LEU A 749 9.59 -18.91 4.42
CA LEU A 749 9.65 -19.72 3.21
C LEU A 749 10.94 -19.38 2.47
N ILE A 750 11.78 -20.39 2.26
CA ILE A 750 13.00 -20.31 1.47
C ILE A 750 12.81 -21.17 0.22
N ASP A 751 13.12 -20.62 -0.95
CA ASP A 751 12.98 -21.37 -2.20
C ASP A 751 14.18 -22.27 -2.52
N ALA A 752 14.09 -22.97 -3.65
CA ALA A 752 15.13 -23.89 -4.13
C ALA A 752 16.49 -23.24 -4.42
N LYS A 753 16.55 -21.91 -4.55
CA LYS A 753 17.79 -21.13 -4.74
C LYS A 753 18.37 -20.61 -3.42
N GLY A 754 17.69 -20.83 -2.29
CA GLY A 754 18.08 -20.29 -1.00
C GLY A 754 17.60 -18.85 -0.78
N GLU A 755 16.62 -18.36 -1.53
CA GLU A 755 16.08 -17.01 -1.37
C GLU A 755 14.87 -16.99 -0.44
N ILE A 756 14.80 -16.01 0.47
CA ILE A 756 13.66 -15.78 1.37
C ILE A 756 12.51 -15.18 0.57
N ARG A 757 11.46 -15.97 0.35
CA ARG A 757 10.27 -15.56 -0.41
C ARG A 757 9.16 -15.01 0.48
N TRP A 758 9.11 -15.46 1.74
CA TRP A 758 8.13 -15.03 2.71
C TRP A 758 8.74 -15.11 4.12
N GLN A 759 8.33 -14.21 5.02
CA GLN A 759 8.71 -14.24 6.43
C GLN A 759 7.60 -13.66 7.32
N ASP A 760 7.52 -14.14 8.56
CA ASP A 760 6.84 -13.48 9.67
C ASP A 760 7.75 -13.56 10.89
N ILE A 761 7.98 -12.43 11.56
CA ILE A 761 8.81 -12.32 12.76
C ILE A 761 8.01 -11.50 13.77
N SER A 762 7.76 -12.07 14.94
CA SER A 762 6.86 -11.48 15.93
C SER A 762 7.12 -12.00 17.34
N TYR A 763 6.59 -11.27 18.32
CA TYR A 763 6.54 -11.73 19.72
C TYR A 763 5.57 -12.92 19.88
N GLU A 764 4.59 -13.06 18.98
CA GLU A 764 3.69 -14.22 18.89
C GLU A 764 4.09 -15.15 17.72
N PRO A 765 3.89 -16.48 17.84
CA PRO A 765 4.12 -17.39 16.73
C PRO A 765 3.08 -17.25 15.62
N PHE A 766 3.51 -17.48 14.37
CA PHE A 766 2.60 -17.52 13.22
C PHE A 766 1.86 -18.87 13.16
N MET A 767 0.53 -18.84 13.23
CA MET A 767 -0.31 -20.05 13.40
C MET A 767 -1.01 -20.55 12.13
N ASP A 768 -1.06 -19.77 11.04
CA ASP A 768 -1.92 -20.05 9.87
C ASP A 768 -1.19 -20.87 8.78
N ALA A 769 -0.99 -22.17 9.04
CA ALA A 769 -0.31 -23.09 8.13
C ALA A 769 -1.00 -23.22 6.75
N ASP A 770 -2.34 -23.20 6.72
CA ASP A 770 -3.13 -23.27 5.49
C ASP A 770 -2.90 -22.04 4.59
N PHE A 771 -2.85 -20.83 5.17
CA PHE A 771 -2.47 -19.62 4.45
C PHE A 771 -1.05 -19.76 3.89
N LEU A 772 -0.08 -20.15 4.72
CA LEU A 772 1.32 -20.23 4.32
C LEU A 772 1.50 -21.25 3.19
N LEU A 773 0.83 -22.39 3.23
CA LEU A 773 0.87 -23.38 2.16
C LEU A 773 0.35 -22.81 0.83
N LYS A 774 -0.80 -22.14 0.85
CA LYS A 774 -1.39 -21.51 -0.35
C LYS A 774 -0.48 -20.44 -0.93
N GLU A 775 0.05 -19.58 -0.05
CA GLU A 775 0.96 -18.51 -0.47
C GLU A 775 2.30 -19.05 -0.97
N SER A 776 2.83 -20.11 -0.35
CA SER A 776 4.05 -20.78 -0.80
C SER A 776 3.89 -21.33 -2.22
N LYS A 777 2.78 -22.02 -2.50
CA LYS A 777 2.47 -22.51 -3.85
C LYS A 777 2.44 -21.38 -4.87
N ARG A 778 1.83 -20.24 -4.53
CA ARG A 778 1.75 -19.07 -5.41
C ARG A 778 3.13 -18.45 -5.67
N LEU A 779 3.92 -18.23 -4.62
CA LEU A 779 5.25 -17.64 -4.72
C LEU A 779 6.22 -18.54 -5.52
N LEU A 780 6.14 -19.85 -5.29
CA LEU A 780 6.97 -20.84 -5.99
C LEU A 780 6.52 -21.10 -7.44
N ALA A 781 5.28 -20.75 -7.80
CA ALA A 781 4.77 -20.80 -9.17
C ALA A 781 5.10 -19.55 -10.01
N GLN A 782 5.86 -18.59 -9.46
CA GLN A 782 6.35 -17.44 -10.22
C GLN A 782 7.21 -17.90 -11.41
N PRO A 783 7.05 -17.30 -12.61
CA PRO A 783 7.88 -17.64 -13.77
C PRO A 783 9.38 -17.46 -13.47
N SER A 784 10.22 -18.35 -14.02
CA SER A 784 11.67 -18.29 -13.84
C SER A 784 12.28 -17.01 -14.45
N ASP A 785 13.21 -16.44 -13.69
CA ASP A 785 13.61 -15.02 -13.70
C ASP A 785 14.52 -14.52 -14.84
N ASP A 786 14.70 -15.28 -15.92
CA ASP A 786 15.73 -14.99 -16.95
C ASP A 786 15.51 -13.66 -17.71
N SER A 787 14.34 -13.01 -17.56
CA SER A 787 14.03 -11.71 -18.15
C SER A 787 14.11 -10.52 -17.18
N LYS A 788 14.25 -10.74 -15.86
CA LYS A 788 14.26 -9.65 -14.87
C LYS A 788 15.61 -8.91 -14.79
N ALA A 789 16.68 -9.49 -15.34
CA ALA A 789 18.05 -9.05 -15.10
C ALA A 789 18.52 -7.80 -15.88
N THR A 790 17.88 -7.36 -16.98
CA THR A 790 18.55 -6.41 -17.89
C THR A 790 17.64 -5.51 -18.74
N ARG A 791 16.57 -4.94 -18.19
CA ARG A 791 16.05 -3.69 -18.77
C ARG A 791 16.68 -2.50 -18.03
N PRO A 792 17.73 -1.85 -18.57
CA PRO A 792 18.17 -0.57 -18.05
C PRO A 792 16.99 0.40 -18.12
N SER A 793 16.90 1.30 -17.13
CA SER A 793 15.90 2.35 -17.19
C SER A 793 16.15 3.21 -18.41
N VAL A 794 15.15 3.36 -19.28
CA VAL A 794 15.26 4.24 -20.47
C VAL A 794 15.28 5.72 -20.05
N THR A 795 14.98 6.03 -18.78
CA THR A 795 15.11 7.38 -18.19
C THR A 795 16.54 7.74 -17.80
N ALA A 796 17.51 6.83 -18.00
CA ALA A 796 18.91 7.02 -17.62
C ALA A 796 19.73 7.86 -18.62
N THR A 797 19.11 8.48 -19.63
CA THR A 797 19.83 9.42 -20.50
C THR A 797 19.35 10.84 -20.18
N PRO A 798 20.26 11.73 -19.72
CA PRO A 798 19.93 13.12 -19.45
C PRO A 798 19.47 13.87 -20.69
#